data_AF-A0A0E0B9Z8-F1
#
_entry.id   AF-A0A0E0B9Z8-F1
#
_cell.length_a   1.000
_cell.length_b   1.000
_cell.length_c   1.000
_cell.angle_alpha   90.00
_cell.angle_beta   90.00
_cell.angle_gamma   90.00
#
_symmetry.space_group_name_H-M   'P 1'
#
loop_
_entity.id
_entity.type
_entity.pdbx_description
1 polymer ?
#
loop_
_entity_poly.entity_id
_entity_poly.type
_entity_poly.pdbx_seq_one_letter_code
_entity_poly.pdbx_strand_id
1 'polypeptide(L)'
;MAAPSVAVDNLNPKVVLNCEYAVRGEIVIHAQRLQQQLQTQPGSLPFDEILYCNIGNPQSLGQKPVTFFREVIALCDHPCLLEKEETKSLFSADAISRATTILASIPGRATGAYSHSQGIKGLRDAIAAGIASRDGYPANADDIFLTDGASPGVHMMMQLLLRNEKDGILCPIPQYPLYSASIALHGGALVPYYLNESTGWGLEISDLKKQLEDSRLKGIDVRALVVINPGNPTGQVLAEENQRDIVKFCKNEGLVLLADEVYQENIYVDNKKFNSFKKIARSMGYNEDDLPLILASLVMNPPKAGDASYASYKAEKDGILQSLARRAKALENAFNSLEGITCNKTEGAMYLFPQLSLPQKAIDAAKAANKAPDAFYALRLLEATGIVVVPGSGFGQVPGTWHIRCTILPQEEKIPAIISRFKAFHEGFMAALEAHHRHTGSLLHSAFLARSPHLTSLTYIAGSIAPSPAANEMLRAAARALTVSSLNPKVLALADHHLGGLVARRAQSMQQELDANPASHPFSEVLALCNHPHLLDRSEASFMFSSDAITRAREIGIEGLRDAIAAGIASRDGLPSYSEDIFLTDGAAAPVHMMMHLLICGKKDGILCPIPSHSLYTDSMVLRGATLVPYYLDESRGWSVNISDLKKQLDGARAKGIAVRGLVVVNPGNPTGQVLVEENQCEIVELCKNECLVLLADEVYQENIYTDQKKFNSFKKVARSIGYGEGDISLVSFHSVSNGYYGECGRRGGYMEVTGFSSEVRGEVYKVASLSACSNISGQILMSLVMNPPKVGDESYPSYRAERDSILSSLSCCAEAMVSTFNSMEGMTCNKAEGGISVFPSVRLPPRAIEAAEAMNTEPDVFYALRLLESTGIVVVPGSVFGQVPGTWHFRCTILPQEEKTRQIISRFNYNSMPSSMDSLRCYSPHTILIPKTIRSRNLIRASMDSSFSGPESKKAPNSVSFTSKVNKVYEDKSMGILCYTDESGELICEGFDEGPRLTWQDMEKINREKELKAEEDRRERMMRIGVAGIDWSSLRTAVSKPVSMGEELKK
;
A
#
# COMPACT_ATOMS: atom_id res chain seq x y z
N MET A 1 17.29 -34.37 7.37
CA MET A 1 16.00 -34.73 7.99
C MET A 1 14.93 -33.81 7.41
N ALA A 2 13.69 -34.27 7.28
CA ALA A 2 12.58 -33.40 6.91
C ALA A 2 12.38 -32.31 7.99
N ALA A 3 11.82 -31.16 7.62
CA ALA A 3 11.40 -30.17 8.61
C ALA A 3 10.17 -30.71 9.35
N PRO A 4 9.98 -30.42 10.65
CA PRO A 4 8.74 -30.73 11.31
C PRO A 4 7.59 -29.93 10.67
N SER A 5 6.39 -30.54 10.64
CA SER A 5 5.15 -29.88 10.24
C SER A 5 4.95 -28.56 11.00
N VAL A 6 4.27 -27.62 10.35
CA VAL A 6 4.03 -26.30 10.94
C VAL A 6 3.21 -26.44 12.24
N ALA A 7 3.82 -25.99 13.33
CA ALA A 7 3.23 -25.92 14.66
C ALA A 7 3.78 -24.68 15.38
N VAL A 8 3.09 -24.25 16.43
CA VAL A 8 3.34 -22.97 17.13
C VAL A 8 4.79 -22.84 17.63
N ASP A 9 5.41 -23.95 18.02
CA ASP A 9 6.80 -24.03 18.50
C ASP A 9 7.87 -23.76 17.43
N ASN A 10 7.51 -23.92 16.15
CA ASN A 10 8.42 -23.78 15.01
C ASN A 10 8.02 -22.66 14.02
N LEU A 11 7.04 -21.85 14.38
CA LEU A 11 6.73 -20.58 13.72
C LEU A 11 7.74 -19.48 14.11
N ASN A 12 7.77 -18.39 13.34
CA ASN A 12 8.62 -17.24 13.63
C ASN A 12 8.38 -16.70 15.06
N PRO A 13 9.38 -16.71 15.96
CA PRO A 13 9.20 -16.29 17.35
C PRO A 13 8.84 -14.81 17.50
N LYS A 14 9.13 -13.97 16.50
CA LYS A 14 8.67 -12.58 16.47
C LYS A 14 7.15 -12.46 16.41
N VAL A 15 6.49 -13.43 15.78
CA VAL A 15 5.03 -13.54 15.71
C VAL A 15 4.50 -14.19 16.98
N VAL A 16 5.01 -15.37 17.32
CA VAL A 16 4.41 -16.21 18.37
C VAL A 16 4.67 -15.67 19.77
N LEU A 17 5.92 -15.31 20.09
CA LEU A 17 6.34 -14.99 21.45
C LEU A 17 6.27 -13.49 21.77
N ASN A 18 6.51 -12.65 20.76
CA ASN A 18 6.77 -11.21 20.99
C ASN A 18 5.64 -10.29 20.49
N CYS A 19 4.81 -10.73 19.55
CA CYS A 19 3.76 -9.90 18.95
C CYS A 19 2.41 -10.14 19.63
N GLU A 20 1.94 -9.15 20.38
CA GLU A 20 0.60 -9.10 20.96
C GLU A 20 -0.21 -7.91 20.42
N TYR A 21 -1.50 -8.11 20.18
CA TYR A 21 -2.40 -7.06 19.69
C TYR A 21 -3.78 -7.13 20.36
N ALA A 22 -3.88 -6.60 21.58
CA ALA A 22 -5.03 -6.77 22.46
C ALA A 22 -6.37 -6.25 21.90
N VAL A 23 -6.36 -5.27 20.99
CA VAL A 23 -7.58 -4.65 20.41
C VAL A 23 -8.44 -5.66 19.65
N ARG A 24 -7.82 -6.72 19.09
CA ARG A 24 -8.48 -7.89 18.47
C ARG A 24 -8.03 -9.22 19.12
N GLY A 25 -7.55 -9.18 20.37
CA GLY A 25 -7.02 -10.34 21.10
C GLY A 25 -8.08 -11.18 21.82
N GLU A 26 -7.67 -11.86 22.90
CA GLU A 26 -8.48 -12.83 23.66
C GLU A 26 -9.92 -12.38 23.93
N ILE A 27 -10.10 -11.14 24.39
CA ILE A 27 -11.41 -10.60 24.76
C ILE A 27 -12.40 -10.54 23.58
N VAL A 28 -11.90 -10.32 22.36
CA VAL A 28 -12.73 -10.27 21.14
C VAL A 28 -13.08 -11.68 20.66
N ILE A 29 -12.14 -12.62 20.75
CA ILE A 29 -12.38 -14.04 20.45
C ILE A 29 -13.44 -14.60 21.41
N HIS A 30 -13.36 -14.26 22.70
CA HIS A 30 -14.38 -14.61 23.68
C HIS A 30 -15.74 -13.98 23.35
N ALA A 31 -15.77 -12.69 22.99
CA ALA A 31 -17.00 -11.98 22.62
C ALA A 31 -17.69 -12.60 21.39
N GLN A 32 -16.92 -13.01 20.38
CA GLN A 32 -17.44 -13.70 19.19
C GLN A 32 -18.09 -15.04 19.54
N ARG A 33 -17.47 -15.82 20.44
CA ARG A 33 -18.06 -17.07 20.95
C ARG A 33 -19.38 -16.83 21.69
N LEU A 34 -19.46 -15.80 22.52
CA LEU A 34 -20.72 -15.42 23.19
C LEU A 34 -21.78 -14.93 22.18
N GLN A 35 -21.37 -14.22 21.12
CA GLN A 35 -22.26 -13.80 20.03
C GLN A 35 -22.85 -15.00 19.29
N GLN A 36 -22.04 -16.02 19.00
CA GLN A 36 -22.52 -17.29 18.44
C GLN A 36 -23.45 -18.04 19.40
N GLN A 37 -23.19 -17.97 20.72
CA GLN A 37 -24.08 -18.53 21.73
C GLN A 37 -25.43 -17.81 21.77
N LEU A 38 -25.49 -16.47 21.64
CA LEU A 38 -26.75 -15.72 21.53
C LEU A 38 -27.58 -16.15 20.32
N GLN A 39 -26.92 -16.42 19.18
CA GLN A 39 -27.58 -16.85 17.94
C GLN A 39 -28.10 -18.29 18.03
N THR A 40 -27.33 -19.20 18.64
CA THR A 40 -27.66 -20.63 18.72
C THR A 40 -28.52 -21.00 19.93
N GLN A 41 -28.45 -20.22 21.00
CA GLN A 41 -29.17 -20.44 22.26
C GLN A 41 -29.68 -19.10 22.83
N PRO A 42 -30.71 -18.48 22.21
CA PRO A 42 -31.29 -17.22 22.69
C PRO A 42 -31.75 -17.31 24.15
N GLY A 43 -31.44 -16.28 24.96
CA GLY A 43 -31.78 -16.23 26.39
C GLY A 43 -30.88 -17.07 27.31
N SER A 44 -29.82 -17.72 26.81
CA SER A 44 -28.86 -18.47 27.63
C SER A 44 -27.82 -17.61 28.37
N LEU A 45 -27.78 -16.31 28.10
CA LEU A 45 -26.85 -15.33 28.67
C LEU A 45 -27.63 -14.18 29.34
N PRO A 46 -27.04 -13.45 30.31
CA PRO A 46 -27.72 -12.38 31.06
C PRO A 46 -27.91 -11.06 30.26
N PHE A 47 -27.74 -11.11 28.94
CA PHE A 47 -27.84 -9.99 28.01
C PHE A 47 -28.19 -10.50 26.60
N ASP A 48 -28.83 -9.66 25.80
CA ASP A 48 -29.33 -10.05 24.45
C ASP A 48 -28.42 -9.56 23.30
N GLU A 49 -27.44 -8.71 23.58
CA GLU A 49 -26.50 -8.18 22.57
C GLU A 49 -25.06 -8.08 23.11
N ILE A 50 -24.08 -8.26 22.21
CA ILE A 50 -22.67 -7.95 22.46
C ILE A 50 -22.40 -6.50 22.02
N LEU A 51 -21.92 -5.68 22.95
CA LEU A 51 -21.63 -4.26 22.74
C LEU A 51 -20.13 -4.04 22.61
N TYR A 52 -19.65 -3.99 21.37
CA TYR A 52 -18.24 -3.81 20.99
C TYR A 52 -17.71 -2.40 21.30
N CYS A 53 -17.48 -2.11 22.58
CA CYS A 53 -16.87 -0.87 23.07
C CYS A 53 -15.33 -0.90 23.03
N ASN A 54 -14.75 -1.87 22.29
CA ASN A 54 -13.32 -2.17 22.27
C ASN A 54 -12.56 -1.51 21.12
N ILE A 55 -13.23 -1.12 20.03
CA ILE A 55 -12.59 -0.66 18.77
C ILE A 55 -13.18 0.66 18.26
N GLY A 56 -12.34 1.51 17.67
CA GLY A 56 -12.75 2.78 17.06
C GLY A 56 -13.44 2.59 15.72
N ASN A 57 -14.68 2.08 15.72
CA ASN A 57 -15.46 1.81 14.52
C ASN A 57 -16.83 2.51 14.57
N PRO A 58 -16.93 3.80 14.19
CA PRO A 58 -18.12 4.61 14.45
C PRO A 58 -19.38 4.16 13.69
N GLN A 59 -19.23 3.69 12.44
CA GLN A 59 -20.38 3.32 11.60
C GLN A 59 -21.06 2.04 12.10
N SER A 60 -20.29 1.06 12.59
CA SER A 60 -20.85 -0.13 13.25
C SER A 60 -21.58 0.16 14.58
N LEU A 61 -21.43 1.37 15.13
CA LEU A 61 -22.17 1.86 16.30
C LEU A 61 -23.16 2.98 15.93
N GLY A 62 -23.63 2.99 14.68
CA GLY A 62 -24.76 3.80 14.22
C GLY A 62 -24.42 5.22 13.75
N GLN A 63 -23.15 5.62 13.69
CA GLN A 63 -22.80 6.90 13.07
C GLN A 63 -23.13 6.87 11.57
N LYS A 64 -24.03 7.76 11.13
CA LYS A 64 -24.37 7.90 9.71
C LYS A 64 -23.14 8.31 8.89
N PRO A 65 -22.99 7.82 7.64
CA PRO A 65 -21.96 8.33 6.73
C PRO A 65 -22.27 9.78 6.32
N VAL A 66 -21.23 10.56 6.05
CA VAL A 66 -21.33 11.93 5.51
C VAL A 66 -21.78 11.86 4.05
N THR A 67 -22.82 12.60 3.69
CA THR A 67 -23.52 12.43 2.40
C THR A 67 -22.62 12.77 1.21
N PHE A 68 -21.99 13.95 1.21
CA PHE A 68 -21.13 14.43 0.12
C PHE A 68 -20.01 13.43 -0.27
N PHE A 69 -19.38 12.78 0.71
CA PHE A 69 -18.33 11.79 0.43
C PHE A 69 -18.88 10.54 -0.27
N ARG A 70 -20.12 10.14 0.07
CA ARG A 70 -20.77 8.96 -0.51
C ARG A 70 -21.25 9.23 -1.93
N GLU A 71 -21.79 10.42 -2.19
CA GLU A 71 -22.12 10.90 -3.54
C GLU A 71 -20.91 10.87 -4.48
N VAL A 72 -19.79 11.51 -4.07
CA VAL A 72 -18.57 11.59 -4.90
C VAL A 72 -17.98 10.21 -5.19
N ILE A 73 -17.95 9.31 -4.20
CA ILE A 73 -17.41 7.96 -4.37
C ILE A 73 -18.30 7.15 -5.33
N ALA A 74 -19.62 7.16 -5.16
CA ALA A 74 -20.53 6.43 -6.05
C ALA A 74 -20.43 6.90 -7.52
N LEU A 75 -20.28 8.20 -7.75
CA LEU A 75 -20.06 8.77 -9.09
C LEU A 75 -18.68 8.41 -9.68
N CYS A 76 -17.65 8.24 -8.85
CA CYS A 76 -16.34 7.75 -9.32
C CYS A 76 -16.34 6.23 -9.58
N ASP A 77 -17.19 5.47 -8.85
CA ASP A 77 -17.28 4.02 -8.99
C ASP A 77 -18.08 3.60 -10.22
N HIS A 78 -19.14 4.33 -10.57
CA HIS A 78 -19.88 4.16 -11.82
C HIS A 78 -19.91 5.48 -12.62
N PRO A 79 -18.82 5.84 -13.33
CA PRO A 79 -18.71 7.10 -14.07
C PRO A 79 -19.81 7.34 -15.10
N CYS A 80 -20.42 6.28 -15.64
CA CYS A 80 -21.53 6.34 -16.58
C CYS A 80 -22.76 7.08 -16.03
N LEU A 81 -22.88 7.23 -14.70
CA LEU A 81 -23.91 8.09 -14.09
C LEU A 81 -23.78 9.55 -14.52
N LEU A 82 -22.56 10.05 -14.76
CA LEU A 82 -22.33 11.44 -15.17
C LEU A 82 -22.92 11.79 -16.54
N GLU A 83 -23.30 10.77 -17.33
CA GLU A 83 -23.91 10.91 -18.66
C GLU A 83 -25.45 10.87 -18.62
N LYS A 84 -26.06 10.50 -17.47
CA LYS A 84 -27.51 10.42 -17.28
C LYS A 84 -28.07 11.77 -16.78
N GLU A 85 -29.17 12.25 -17.36
CA GLU A 85 -29.80 13.52 -16.97
C GLU A 85 -30.38 13.45 -15.54
N GLU A 86 -30.86 12.27 -15.13
CA GLU A 86 -31.39 11.95 -13.81
C GLU A 86 -30.35 12.16 -12.70
N THR A 87 -29.05 12.07 -13.00
CA THR A 87 -27.99 12.30 -12.02
C THR A 87 -28.02 13.72 -11.43
N LYS A 88 -28.54 14.71 -12.17
CA LYS A 88 -28.69 16.09 -11.71
C LYS A 88 -29.81 16.26 -10.66
N SER A 89 -30.74 15.31 -10.53
CA SER A 89 -31.78 15.32 -9.49
C SER A 89 -31.41 14.49 -8.27
N LEU A 90 -30.51 13.50 -8.42
CA LEU A 90 -30.11 12.60 -7.33
C LEU A 90 -28.84 13.01 -6.59
N PHE A 91 -27.90 13.70 -7.23
CA PHE A 91 -26.60 14.05 -6.65
C PHE A 91 -26.39 15.57 -6.56
N SER A 92 -25.70 16.02 -5.51
CA SER A 92 -25.31 17.43 -5.36
C SER A 92 -24.39 17.90 -6.49
N ALA A 93 -24.62 19.13 -6.99
CA ALA A 93 -23.90 19.67 -8.15
C ALA A 93 -22.38 19.76 -7.92
N ASP A 94 -21.95 20.02 -6.69
CA ASP A 94 -20.54 20.03 -6.31
C ASP A 94 -19.96 18.62 -6.12
N ALA A 95 -20.76 17.60 -5.78
CA ALA A 95 -20.32 16.21 -5.86
C ALA A 95 -20.10 15.75 -7.31
N ILE A 96 -21.01 16.10 -8.24
CA ILE A 96 -20.86 15.85 -9.69
C ILE A 96 -19.58 16.52 -10.22
N SER A 97 -19.38 17.80 -9.89
CA SER A 97 -18.18 18.56 -10.25
C SER A 97 -16.90 17.94 -9.67
N ARG A 98 -16.94 17.52 -8.40
CA ARG A 98 -15.80 16.88 -7.73
C ARG A 98 -15.46 15.51 -8.34
N ALA A 99 -16.44 14.66 -8.61
CA ALA A 99 -16.23 13.36 -9.26
C ALA A 99 -15.63 13.53 -10.66
N THR A 100 -16.19 14.45 -11.46
CA THR A 100 -15.65 14.80 -12.80
C THR A 100 -14.19 15.24 -12.73
N THR A 101 -13.84 16.09 -11.74
CA THR A 101 -12.47 16.56 -11.52
C THR A 101 -11.52 15.44 -11.10
N ILE A 102 -11.96 14.55 -10.21
CA ILE A 102 -11.17 13.39 -9.77
C ILE A 102 -10.91 12.45 -10.95
N LEU A 103 -11.93 12.08 -11.70
CA LEU A 103 -11.82 11.20 -12.87
C LEU A 103 -10.84 11.77 -13.92
N ALA A 104 -10.91 13.07 -14.20
CA ALA A 104 -9.97 13.75 -15.11
C ALA A 104 -8.50 13.74 -14.63
N SER A 105 -8.26 13.53 -13.32
CA SER A 105 -6.91 13.43 -12.74
C SER A 105 -6.34 12.01 -12.70
N ILE A 106 -7.17 11.00 -13.00
CA ILE A 106 -6.77 9.60 -13.08
C ILE A 106 -6.35 9.31 -14.53
N PRO A 107 -5.16 8.73 -14.78
CA PRO A 107 -4.75 8.33 -16.11
C PRO A 107 -5.83 7.49 -16.78
N GLY A 108 -6.46 8.08 -17.81
CA GLY A 108 -7.53 7.44 -18.54
C GLY A 108 -8.84 7.19 -17.78
N ARG A 109 -9.12 7.91 -16.69
CA ARG A 109 -10.33 7.75 -15.86
C ARG A 109 -10.54 6.33 -15.29
N ALA A 110 -9.55 5.46 -15.37
CA ALA A 110 -9.64 4.04 -15.03
C ALA A 110 -9.57 3.84 -13.50
N THR A 111 -10.70 4.00 -12.82
CA THR A 111 -10.80 3.88 -11.34
C THR A 111 -10.53 2.47 -10.81
N GLY A 112 -10.66 1.45 -11.67
CA GLY A 112 -10.27 0.07 -11.39
C GLY A 112 -8.78 -0.24 -11.58
N ALA A 113 -7.95 0.70 -12.07
CA ALA A 113 -6.55 0.43 -12.41
C ALA A 113 -5.56 0.64 -11.24
N TYR A 114 -4.39 0.01 -11.31
CA TYR A 114 -3.24 0.37 -10.48
C TYR A 114 -2.84 1.83 -10.70
N SER A 115 -2.54 2.53 -9.61
CA SER A 115 -1.95 3.87 -9.67
C SER A 115 -0.43 3.85 -9.46
N HIS A 116 0.22 5.02 -9.58
CA HIS A 116 1.61 5.19 -9.15
C HIS A 116 1.79 4.71 -7.69
N SER A 117 2.95 4.16 -7.32
CA SER A 117 3.16 3.54 -6.00
C SER A 117 3.04 4.49 -4.80
N GLN A 118 3.06 5.81 -5.02
CA GLN A 118 2.77 6.83 -4.00
C GLN A 118 1.27 7.22 -3.96
N GLY A 119 0.48 6.81 -4.94
CA GLY A 119 -0.88 7.29 -5.23
C GLY A 119 -0.96 8.21 -6.44
N ILE A 120 -2.19 8.34 -6.98
CA ILE A 120 -2.56 9.21 -8.10
C ILE A 120 -2.05 10.64 -7.86
N LYS A 121 -1.31 11.21 -8.82
CA LYS A 121 -0.65 12.51 -8.63
C LYS A 121 -1.65 13.63 -8.30
N GLY A 122 -2.76 13.75 -9.02
CA GLY A 122 -3.77 14.79 -8.75
C GLY A 122 -4.39 14.70 -7.35
N LEU A 123 -4.51 13.49 -6.78
CA LEU A 123 -4.96 13.30 -5.40
C LEU A 123 -3.87 13.71 -4.39
N ARG A 124 -2.60 13.39 -4.66
CA ARG A 124 -1.46 13.87 -3.85
C ARG A 124 -1.34 15.40 -3.90
N ASP A 125 -1.49 16.01 -5.07
CA ASP A 125 -1.52 17.48 -5.25
C ASP A 125 -2.65 18.11 -4.42
N ALA A 126 -3.86 17.53 -4.43
CA ALA A 126 -4.99 18.00 -3.63
C ALA A 126 -4.77 17.87 -2.11
N ILE A 127 -4.10 16.79 -1.67
CA ILE A 127 -3.73 16.59 -0.27
C ILE A 127 -2.65 17.60 0.14
N ALA A 128 -1.63 17.81 -0.70
CA ALA A 128 -0.60 18.82 -0.49
C ALA A 128 -1.20 20.23 -0.32
N ALA A 129 -2.13 20.62 -1.21
CA ALA A 129 -2.83 21.90 -1.13
C ALA A 129 -3.66 22.03 0.17
N GLY A 130 -4.33 20.96 0.60
CA GLY A 130 -5.09 20.96 1.86
C GLY A 130 -4.20 20.99 3.11
N ILE A 131 -3.06 20.28 3.12
CA ILE A 131 -2.04 20.40 4.18
C ILE A 131 -1.53 21.83 4.26
N ALA A 132 -1.24 22.45 3.11
CA ALA A 132 -0.78 23.84 3.06
C ALA A 132 -1.84 24.83 3.57
N SER A 133 -3.12 24.61 3.24
CA SER A 133 -4.23 25.41 3.76
C SER A 133 -4.48 25.21 5.25
N ARG A 134 -4.22 24.02 5.81
CA ARG A 134 -4.34 23.72 7.25
C ARG A 134 -3.19 24.33 8.05
N ASP A 135 -1.97 24.20 7.55
CA ASP A 135 -0.76 24.53 8.31
C ASP A 135 -0.29 25.97 8.09
N GLY A 136 -0.63 26.59 6.95
CA GLY A 136 -0.07 27.88 6.51
C GLY A 136 1.33 27.78 5.89
N TYR A 137 1.81 26.56 5.61
CA TYR A 137 3.14 26.27 5.06
C TYR A 137 3.04 25.27 3.90
N PRO A 138 3.84 25.40 2.82
CA PRO A 138 3.71 24.55 1.63
C PRO A 138 3.91 23.06 1.90
N ALA A 139 3.43 22.24 0.98
CA ALA A 139 3.60 20.79 0.94
C ALA A 139 3.86 20.36 -0.51
N ASN A 140 4.70 19.35 -0.72
CA ASN A 140 4.92 18.78 -2.04
C ASN A 140 4.13 17.48 -2.17
N ALA A 141 3.66 17.19 -3.39
CA ALA A 141 2.97 15.93 -3.67
C ALA A 141 3.90 14.72 -3.56
N ASP A 142 5.19 14.89 -3.82
CA ASP A 142 6.17 13.79 -3.84
C ASP A 142 6.63 13.36 -2.44
N ASP A 143 6.30 14.15 -1.40
CA ASP A 143 6.45 13.78 0.01
C ASP A 143 5.28 12.90 0.51
N ILE A 144 4.20 12.79 -0.28
CA ILE A 144 2.94 12.16 0.12
C ILE A 144 2.85 10.75 -0.45
N PHE A 145 2.62 9.79 0.44
CA PHE A 145 2.37 8.39 0.11
C PHE A 145 0.95 8.03 0.57
N LEU A 146 0.10 7.62 -0.36
CA LEU A 146 -1.22 7.05 -0.05
C LEU A 146 -1.08 5.58 0.37
N THR A 147 -1.80 5.19 1.40
CA THR A 147 -1.78 3.84 1.98
C THR A 147 -3.19 3.41 2.39
N ASP A 148 -3.43 2.10 2.45
CA ASP A 148 -4.70 1.50 2.91
C ASP A 148 -4.87 1.70 4.43
N GLY A 149 -5.26 2.91 4.81
CA GLY A 149 -5.21 3.40 6.18
C GLY A 149 -3.78 3.75 6.65
N ALA A 150 -3.62 4.13 7.91
CA ALA A 150 -2.31 4.52 8.47
C ALA A 150 -1.41 3.32 8.82
N SER A 151 -1.98 2.14 9.11
CA SER A 151 -1.23 0.98 9.60
C SER A 151 -0.13 0.48 8.65
N PRO A 152 -0.34 0.38 7.32
CA PRO A 152 0.73 0.03 6.38
C PRO A 152 1.91 1.01 6.41
N GLY A 153 1.64 2.31 6.59
CA GLY A 153 2.68 3.33 6.75
C GLY A 153 3.54 3.11 8.01
N VAL A 154 2.91 2.77 9.14
CA VAL A 154 3.63 2.40 10.38
C VAL A 154 4.49 1.15 10.17
N HIS A 155 3.95 0.10 9.54
CA HIS A 155 4.72 -1.11 9.24
C HIS A 155 5.91 -0.84 8.31
N MET A 156 5.71 -0.05 7.26
CA MET A 156 6.78 0.37 6.34
C MET A 156 7.90 1.11 7.09
N MET A 157 7.56 2.01 8.01
CA MET A 157 8.56 2.74 8.80
C MET A 157 9.31 1.86 9.79
N MET A 158 8.64 0.91 10.46
CA MET A 158 9.34 -0.06 11.31
C MET A 158 10.28 -0.94 10.49
N GLN A 159 9.86 -1.38 9.30
CA GLN A 159 10.70 -2.16 8.39
C GLN A 159 11.90 -1.37 7.86
N LEU A 160 11.75 -0.08 7.58
CA LEU A 160 12.80 0.79 7.08
C LEU A 160 13.87 1.11 8.14
N LEU A 161 13.45 1.34 9.39
CA LEU A 161 14.30 1.83 10.47
C LEU A 161 14.95 0.73 11.32
N LEU A 162 14.31 -0.45 11.47
CA LEU A 162 14.78 -1.53 12.33
C LEU A 162 15.65 -2.52 11.55
N ARG A 163 16.97 -2.41 11.71
CA ARG A 163 17.98 -3.28 11.08
C ARG A 163 18.15 -4.59 11.86
N ASN A 164 18.06 -4.54 13.19
CA ASN A 164 18.24 -5.66 14.13
C ASN A 164 17.64 -5.36 15.53
N GLU A 165 17.75 -6.31 16.45
CA GLU A 165 17.20 -6.25 17.82
C GLU A 165 17.84 -5.20 18.76
N LYS A 166 18.91 -4.53 18.33
CA LYS A 166 19.48 -3.37 19.03
C LYS A 166 18.94 -2.03 18.55
N ASP A 167 18.14 -1.99 17.48
CA ASP A 167 17.48 -0.75 17.08
C ASP A 167 16.21 -0.53 17.89
N GLY A 168 16.08 0.66 18.48
CA GLY A 168 14.97 1.02 19.38
C GLY A 168 14.03 2.08 18.81
N ILE A 169 12.76 2.04 19.22
CA ILE A 169 11.77 3.09 18.94
C ILE A 169 11.19 3.58 20.27
N LEU A 170 11.27 4.89 20.52
CA LEU A 170 10.58 5.52 21.65
C LEU A 170 9.08 5.54 21.38
N CYS A 171 8.30 4.96 22.28
CA CYS A 171 6.85 4.76 22.13
C CYS A 171 6.14 5.12 23.46
N PRO A 172 4.98 5.82 23.41
CA PRO A 172 4.29 6.21 24.64
C PRO A 172 3.82 4.98 25.45
N ILE A 173 3.67 5.16 26.75
CA ILE A 173 2.97 4.25 27.64
C ILE A 173 1.91 5.05 28.39
N PRO A 174 0.62 4.75 28.20
CA PRO A 174 0.04 3.77 27.29
C PRO A 174 0.16 4.15 25.78
N GLN A 175 0.13 3.16 24.88
CA GLN A 175 0.11 3.35 23.41
C GLN A 175 -0.93 2.50 22.69
N TYR A 176 -1.36 2.95 21.52
CA TYR A 176 -2.12 2.13 20.58
C TYR A 176 -1.27 0.93 20.07
N PRO A 177 -1.62 -0.34 20.37
CA PRO A 177 -0.71 -1.48 20.26
C PRO A 177 -0.29 -1.90 18.85
N LEU A 178 -0.69 -1.18 17.81
CA LEU A 178 -0.07 -1.28 16.49
C LEU A 178 1.45 -1.05 16.59
N TYR A 179 1.90 -0.09 17.41
CA TYR A 179 3.33 0.23 17.52
C TYR A 179 4.09 -0.91 18.19
N SER A 180 3.66 -1.36 19.38
CA SER A 180 4.29 -2.50 20.07
C SER A 180 4.31 -3.76 19.20
N ALA A 181 3.19 -4.09 18.55
CA ALA A 181 3.11 -5.23 17.64
C ALA A 181 4.06 -5.08 16.44
N SER A 182 4.06 -3.92 15.76
CA SER A 182 4.88 -3.68 14.58
C SER A 182 6.40 -3.67 14.90
N ILE A 183 6.79 -3.14 16.06
CA ILE A 183 8.18 -3.18 16.54
C ILE A 183 8.61 -4.63 16.80
N ALA A 184 7.78 -5.42 17.48
CA ALA A 184 8.05 -6.84 17.75
C ALA A 184 8.13 -7.68 16.46
N LEU A 185 7.19 -7.46 15.53
CA LEU A 185 7.10 -8.11 14.21
C LEU A 185 8.40 -7.90 13.42
N HIS A 186 8.91 -6.67 13.37
CA HIS A 186 10.18 -6.36 12.72
C HIS A 186 11.40 -6.76 13.58
N GLY A 187 11.20 -6.93 14.88
CA GLY A 187 12.18 -7.38 15.87
C GLY A 187 13.16 -6.30 16.26
N GLY A 188 12.65 -5.09 16.52
CA GLY A 188 13.37 -4.03 17.24
C GLY A 188 13.00 -4.01 18.73
N ALA A 189 13.60 -3.09 19.47
CA ALA A 189 13.30 -2.85 20.87
C ALA A 189 12.24 -1.74 21.03
N LEU A 190 11.17 -2.01 21.79
CA LEU A 190 10.29 -0.95 22.28
C LEU A 190 10.99 -0.24 23.44
N VAL A 191 11.17 1.07 23.31
CA VAL A 191 11.65 1.93 24.40
C VAL A 191 10.44 2.71 24.95
N PRO A 192 9.97 2.41 26.17
CA PRO A 192 8.82 3.10 26.73
C PRO A 192 9.18 4.54 27.11
N TYR A 193 8.25 5.47 26.93
CA TYR A 193 8.22 6.72 27.68
C TYR A 193 6.84 6.91 28.29
N TYR A 194 6.76 7.40 29.52
CA TYR A 194 5.54 7.36 30.31
C TYR A 194 4.78 8.68 30.23
N LEU A 195 3.52 8.60 29.81
CA LEU A 195 2.60 9.73 29.85
C LEU A 195 2.14 9.96 31.29
N ASN A 196 2.22 11.20 31.78
CA ASN A 196 1.89 11.54 33.16
C ASN A 196 0.37 11.69 33.33
N GLU A 197 -0.27 10.62 33.81
CA GLU A 197 -1.71 10.57 34.10
C GLU A 197 -2.18 11.73 34.99
N SER A 198 -1.45 12.04 36.06
CA SER A 198 -1.83 13.07 37.04
C SER A 198 -1.88 14.48 36.46
N THR A 199 -1.24 14.72 35.31
CA THR A 199 -1.25 16.00 34.59
C THR A 199 -2.10 15.95 33.31
N GLY A 200 -3.04 15.00 33.21
CA GLY A 200 -3.88 14.82 32.02
C GLY A 200 -3.18 14.11 30.85
N TRP A 201 -2.37 13.09 31.15
CA TRP A 201 -1.56 12.33 30.19
C TRP A 201 -0.51 13.19 29.46
N GLY A 202 0.11 14.11 30.20
CA GLY A 202 1.17 14.99 29.68
C GLY A 202 2.41 14.22 29.24
N LEU A 203 3.03 14.64 28.14
CA LEU A 203 4.35 14.16 27.72
C LEU A 203 5.43 15.09 28.28
N GLU A 204 6.41 14.53 28.99
CA GLU A 204 7.50 15.29 29.61
C GLU A 204 8.85 15.00 28.93
N ILE A 205 9.58 16.05 28.53
CA ILE A 205 10.91 15.93 27.91
C ILE A 205 11.95 15.34 28.89
N SER A 206 11.75 15.53 30.19
CA SER A 206 12.54 14.93 31.27
C SER A 206 12.51 13.39 31.24
N ASP A 207 11.31 12.81 31.06
CA ASP A 207 11.19 11.35 30.93
C ASP A 207 11.79 10.87 29.60
N LEU A 208 11.46 11.52 28.47
CA LEU A 208 12.05 11.17 27.17
C LEU A 208 13.59 11.10 27.19
N LYS A 209 14.25 12.08 27.81
CA LYS A 209 15.71 12.08 27.99
C LYS A 209 16.19 10.89 28.80
N LYS A 210 15.57 10.65 29.97
CA LYS A 210 15.91 9.54 30.86
C LYS A 210 15.78 8.18 30.15
N GLN A 211 14.65 7.92 29.52
CA GLN A 211 14.39 6.61 28.86
C GLN A 211 15.33 6.39 27.67
N LEU A 212 15.68 7.46 26.94
CA LEU A 212 16.67 7.44 25.86
C LEU A 212 18.08 7.14 26.39
N GLU A 213 18.51 7.79 27.48
CA GLU A 213 19.80 7.54 28.13
C GLU A 213 19.90 6.13 28.70
N ASP A 214 18.89 5.68 29.47
CA ASP A 214 18.80 4.32 30.03
C ASP A 214 18.85 3.24 28.93
N SER A 215 18.28 3.51 27.75
CA SER A 215 18.29 2.59 26.61
C SER A 215 19.63 2.57 25.89
N ARG A 216 20.27 3.73 25.72
CA ARG A 216 21.64 3.83 25.17
C ARG A 216 22.65 3.11 26.08
N LEU A 217 22.50 3.20 27.40
CA LEU A 217 23.32 2.44 28.37
C LEU A 217 23.13 0.92 28.26
N LYS A 218 21.95 0.46 27.84
CA LYS A 218 21.67 -0.97 27.52
C LYS A 218 22.15 -1.39 26.12
N GLY A 219 22.79 -0.48 25.37
CA GLY A 219 23.29 -0.73 24.02
C GLY A 219 22.21 -0.75 22.94
N ILE A 220 21.10 -0.02 23.15
CA ILE A 220 20.04 0.17 22.15
C ILE A 220 20.30 1.47 21.37
N ASP A 221 20.37 1.38 20.04
CA ASP A 221 20.43 2.52 19.11
C ASP A 221 19.00 3.00 18.83
N VAL A 222 18.53 3.99 19.58
CA VAL A 222 17.16 4.53 19.42
C VAL A 222 17.10 5.38 18.15
N ARG A 223 16.21 4.98 17.24
CA ARG A 223 16.12 5.49 15.85
C ARG A 223 15.05 6.55 15.64
N ALA A 224 13.95 6.46 16.39
CA ALA A 224 12.77 7.31 16.22
C ALA A 224 12.02 7.54 17.53
N LEU A 225 11.21 8.59 17.55
CA LEU A 225 10.17 8.87 18.53
C LEU A 225 8.81 8.82 17.84
N VAL A 226 7.91 7.99 18.35
CA VAL A 226 6.48 8.01 18.03
C VAL A 226 5.77 8.99 18.95
N VAL A 227 4.92 9.85 18.40
CA VAL A 227 4.00 10.69 19.17
C VAL A 227 2.59 10.57 18.58
N ILE A 228 1.62 10.19 19.43
CA ILE A 228 0.21 10.05 19.06
C ILE A 228 -0.55 11.28 19.57
N ASN A 229 -1.10 12.10 18.67
CA ASN A 229 -1.73 13.37 19.01
C ASN A 229 -2.88 13.74 18.03
N PRO A 230 -4.16 13.75 18.47
CA PRO A 230 -4.66 13.37 19.80
C PRO A 230 -4.40 11.91 20.18
N GLY A 231 -4.15 11.65 21.46
CA GLY A 231 -3.64 10.36 21.93
C GLY A 231 -4.66 9.21 21.95
N ASN A 232 -4.15 7.99 21.75
CA ASN A 232 -4.88 6.73 21.85
C ASN A 232 -4.02 5.76 22.69
N PRO A 233 -4.50 5.28 23.86
CA PRO A 233 -5.90 5.25 24.30
C PRO A 233 -6.40 6.47 25.09
N THR A 234 -5.53 7.45 25.34
CA THR A 234 -5.67 8.44 26.44
C THR A 234 -6.45 9.71 26.12
N GLY A 235 -6.70 10.03 24.85
CA GLY A 235 -7.57 11.14 24.44
C GLY A 235 -7.04 12.55 24.69
N GLN A 236 -5.79 12.72 25.12
CA GLN A 236 -5.18 14.05 25.34
C GLN A 236 -4.78 14.72 24.02
N VAL A 237 -4.73 16.05 24.04
CA VAL A 237 -4.25 16.91 22.95
C VAL A 237 -3.02 17.66 23.44
N LEU A 238 -1.90 17.56 22.73
CA LEU A 238 -0.67 18.26 23.09
C LEU A 238 -0.80 19.78 22.87
N ALA A 239 -0.22 20.55 23.80
CA ALA A 239 -0.07 22.00 23.65
C ALA A 239 1.07 22.33 22.68
N GLU A 240 0.98 23.47 22.00
CA GLU A 240 1.94 23.91 20.98
C GLU A 240 3.36 24.05 21.55
N GLU A 241 3.51 24.56 22.77
CA GLU A 241 4.78 24.71 23.47
C GLU A 241 5.48 23.36 23.67
N ASN A 242 4.72 22.34 24.09
CA ASN A 242 5.25 20.99 24.27
C ASN A 242 5.65 20.37 22.92
N GLN A 243 4.84 20.56 21.86
CA GLN A 243 5.21 20.12 20.52
C GLN A 243 6.52 20.79 20.02
N ARG A 244 6.73 22.07 20.32
CA ARG A 244 7.99 22.78 20.01
C ARG A 244 9.18 22.15 20.73
N ASP A 245 9.02 21.75 21.98
CA ASP A 245 10.09 21.13 22.75
C ASP A 245 10.37 19.67 22.33
N ILE A 246 9.35 18.91 21.94
CA ILE A 246 9.50 17.60 21.28
C ILE A 246 10.29 17.72 19.97
N VAL A 247 9.96 18.72 19.13
CA VAL A 247 10.67 18.97 17.87
C VAL A 247 12.13 19.36 18.09
N LYS A 248 12.44 20.17 19.11
CA LYS A 248 13.84 20.45 19.53
C LYS A 248 14.54 19.19 20.00
N PHE A 249 13.88 18.37 20.81
CA PHE A 249 14.44 17.12 21.33
C PHE A 249 14.81 16.14 20.20
N CYS A 250 13.90 15.88 19.26
CA CYS A 250 14.20 15.00 18.12
C CYS A 250 15.36 15.50 17.26
N LYS A 251 15.40 16.80 16.96
CA LYS A 251 16.51 17.41 16.19
C LYS A 251 17.85 17.27 16.91
N ASN A 252 17.90 17.58 18.21
CA ASN A 252 19.14 17.54 18.99
C ASN A 252 19.66 16.10 19.17
N GLU A 253 18.76 15.12 19.31
CA GLU A 253 19.13 13.72 19.55
C GLU A 253 19.41 12.92 18.27
N GLY A 254 18.97 13.42 17.11
CA GLY A 254 19.06 12.74 15.81
C GLY A 254 17.98 11.67 15.62
N LEU A 255 16.74 11.93 16.09
CA LEU A 255 15.62 10.99 16.02
C LEU A 255 14.66 11.35 14.89
N VAL A 256 14.19 10.34 14.15
CA VAL A 256 13.02 10.47 13.26
C VAL A 256 11.78 10.75 14.11
N LEU A 257 10.95 11.72 13.72
CA LEU A 257 9.68 11.99 14.38
C LEU A 257 8.53 11.35 13.59
N LEU A 258 7.91 10.34 14.18
CA LEU A 258 6.71 9.67 13.66
C LEU A 258 5.47 10.31 14.31
N ALA A 259 4.83 11.23 13.60
CA ALA A 259 3.67 11.98 14.06
C ALA A 259 2.37 11.29 13.64
N ASP A 260 1.73 10.63 14.59
CA ASP A 260 0.44 9.96 14.42
C ASP A 260 -0.70 10.94 14.74
N GLU A 261 -1.21 11.59 13.70
CA GLU A 261 -2.21 12.66 13.76
C GLU A 261 -3.60 12.19 13.25
N VAL A 262 -3.89 10.90 13.35
CA VAL A 262 -5.13 10.29 12.81
C VAL A 262 -6.42 10.77 13.47
N TYR A 263 -6.35 11.41 14.64
CA TYR A 263 -7.51 11.98 15.36
C TYR A 263 -7.61 13.52 15.26
N GLN A 264 -6.90 14.16 14.34
CA GLN A 264 -6.77 15.63 14.29
C GLN A 264 -8.07 16.45 14.24
N GLU A 265 -9.15 15.88 13.70
CA GLU A 265 -10.49 16.50 13.64
C GLU A 265 -11.36 16.22 14.88
N ASN A 266 -10.94 15.28 15.74
CA ASN A 266 -11.63 14.91 16.97
C ASN A 266 -11.04 15.68 18.16
N ILE A 267 -11.45 16.93 18.33
CA ILE A 267 -11.08 17.80 19.45
C ILE A 267 -12.36 18.29 20.13
N TYR A 268 -12.46 18.12 21.46
CA TYR A 268 -13.69 18.37 22.23
C TYR A 268 -13.58 19.50 23.26
N VAL A 269 -12.43 20.16 23.34
CA VAL A 269 -12.14 21.16 24.38
C VAL A 269 -11.81 22.52 23.78
N ASP A 270 -12.51 23.56 24.24
CA ASP A 270 -12.43 24.90 23.65
C ASP A 270 -11.06 25.57 23.84
N ASN A 271 -10.30 25.15 24.85
CA ASN A 271 -9.02 25.74 25.25
C ASN A 271 -7.80 25.16 24.51
N LYS A 272 -7.97 24.13 23.67
CA LYS A 272 -6.90 23.58 22.82
C LYS A 272 -7.39 23.47 21.38
N LYS A 273 -6.43 23.45 20.45
CA LYS A 273 -6.67 23.19 19.03
C LYS A 273 -5.63 22.20 18.55
N PHE A 274 -5.99 21.43 17.54
CA PHE A 274 -5.00 20.64 16.83
C PHE A 274 -3.97 21.54 16.14
N ASN A 275 -2.70 21.21 16.34
CA ASN A 275 -1.56 21.77 15.62
C ASN A 275 -0.74 20.59 15.08
N SER A 276 -0.45 20.57 13.79
CA SER A 276 0.38 19.52 13.21
C SER A 276 1.86 19.72 13.56
N PHE A 277 2.58 18.63 13.79
CA PHE A 277 4.03 18.67 13.97
C PHE A 277 4.75 19.29 12.76
N LYS A 278 4.16 19.19 11.55
CA LYS A 278 4.65 19.87 10.35
C LYS A 278 4.58 21.39 10.48
N LYS A 279 3.42 21.93 10.86
CA LYS A 279 3.25 23.37 11.15
C LYS A 279 4.24 23.82 12.21
N ILE A 280 4.38 23.05 13.29
CA ILE A 280 5.31 23.39 14.38
C ILE A 280 6.75 23.45 13.89
N ALA A 281 7.25 22.40 13.22
CA ALA A 281 8.61 22.36 12.68
C ALA A 281 8.90 23.48 11.68
N ARG A 282 8.01 23.72 10.70
CA ARG A 282 8.16 24.81 9.72
C ARG A 282 8.10 26.19 10.39
N SER A 283 7.26 26.39 11.42
CA SER A 283 7.25 27.64 12.21
C SER A 283 8.49 27.87 13.06
N MET A 284 9.32 26.84 13.26
CA MET A 284 10.63 26.94 13.92
C MET A 284 11.77 27.15 12.91
N GLY A 285 11.45 27.28 11.62
CA GLY A 285 12.43 27.43 10.54
C GLY A 285 13.12 26.13 10.14
N TYR A 286 12.58 24.96 10.50
CA TYR A 286 13.15 23.66 10.14
C TYR A 286 12.55 23.12 8.84
N ASN A 287 13.40 22.72 7.91
CA ASN A 287 13.05 22.13 6.62
C ASN A 287 13.24 20.59 6.64
N GLU A 288 13.15 19.91 5.49
CA GLU A 288 13.38 18.44 5.43
C GLU A 288 14.81 18.04 5.84
N ASP A 289 15.82 18.86 5.52
CA ASP A 289 17.23 18.62 5.91
C ASP A 289 17.47 18.71 7.44
N ASP A 290 16.58 19.39 8.18
CA ASP A 290 16.70 19.63 9.62
C ASP A 290 16.11 18.53 10.50
N LEU A 291 15.05 17.88 10.03
CA LEU A 291 14.28 16.90 10.80
C LEU A 291 13.51 15.95 9.87
N PRO A 292 13.84 14.65 9.85
CA PRO A 292 13.00 13.62 9.24
C PRO A 292 11.66 13.51 10.01
N LEU A 293 10.63 14.17 9.49
CA LEU A 293 9.27 14.17 10.02
C LEU A 293 8.36 13.37 9.07
N ILE A 294 7.61 12.43 9.63
CA ILE A 294 6.66 11.60 8.89
C ILE A 294 5.28 11.74 9.53
N LEU A 295 4.27 11.94 8.69
CA LEU A 295 2.93 12.34 9.09
C LEU A 295 1.87 11.37 8.52
N ALA A 296 0.97 10.90 9.39
CA ALA A 296 -0.31 10.33 8.98
C ALA A 296 -1.43 11.38 9.13
N SER A 297 -2.14 11.72 8.04
CA SER A 297 -3.21 12.74 8.04
C SER A 297 -4.52 12.27 7.39
N LEU A 298 -5.62 12.92 7.76
CA LEU A 298 -6.98 12.64 7.28
C LEU A 298 -7.33 13.35 5.95
N VAL A 299 -8.62 13.32 5.56
CA VAL A 299 -9.18 13.92 4.34
C VAL A 299 -8.95 15.44 4.28
N MET A 300 -8.30 15.92 3.22
CA MET A 300 -7.75 17.29 3.19
C MET A 300 -8.51 18.34 2.34
N ASN A 301 -9.62 18.00 1.67
CA ASN A 301 -10.33 18.96 0.79
C ASN A 301 -11.87 18.77 0.79
N PRO A 302 -12.58 19.10 1.89
CA PRO A 302 -14.05 19.06 1.97
C PRO A 302 -14.73 20.16 1.12
N PRO A 303 -16.09 20.21 1.06
CA PRO A 303 -16.83 21.34 0.51
C PRO A 303 -16.49 22.66 1.22
N LYS A 304 -16.61 23.77 0.50
CA LYS A 304 -16.27 25.13 0.95
C LYS A 304 -17.50 26.03 0.95
N ALA A 305 -17.45 27.13 1.71
CA ALA A 305 -18.53 28.11 1.74
C ALA A 305 -18.81 28.67 0.34
N GLY A 306 -19.98 28.38 -0.20
CA GLY A 306 -20.38 28.68 -1.59
C GLY A 306 -20.77 27.43 -2.38
N ASP A 307 -20.26 26.25 -2.02
CA ASP A 307 -20.63 24.96 -2.63
C ASP A 307 -22.04 24.52 -2.16
N ALA A 308 -22.79 23.81 -3.01
CA ALA A 308 -24.18 23.45 -2.73
C ALA A 308 -24.31 22.45 -1.55
N SER A 309 -23.40 21.49 -1.41
CA SER A 309 -23.38 20.55 -0.27
C SER A 309 -22.80 21.13 1.03
N TYR A 310 -22.19 22.32 1.02
CA TYR A 310 -21.45 22.83 2.19
C TYR A 310 -22.31 22.98 3.46
N ALA A 311 -23.57 23.40 3.31
CA ALA A 311 -24.46 23.59 4.44
C ALA A 311 -24.85 22.25 5.11
N SER A 312 -25.14 21.22 4.32
CA SER A 312 -25.44 19.87 4.84
C SER A 312 -24.18 19.21 5.39
N TYR A 313 -23.06 19.24 4.66
CA TYR A 313 -21.77 18.74 5.11
C TYR A 313 -21.36 19.32 6.47
N LYS A 314 -21.51 20.64 6.65
CA LYS A 314 -21.17 21.29 7.91
C LYS A 314 -22.12 20.88 9.05
N ALA A 315 -23.43 20.79 8.79
CA ALA A 315 -24.39 20.32 9.78
C ALA A 315 -24.13 18.86 10.21
N GLU A 316 -23.77 17.98 9.26
CA GLU A 316 -23.35 16.60 9.53
C GLU A 316 -22.07 16.57 10.38
N LYS A 317 -21.01 17.30 9.99
CA LYS A 317 -19.74 17.36 10.72
C LYS A 317 -19.92 17.88 12.15
N ASP A 318 -20.53 19.06 12.29
CA ASP A 318 -20.67 19.73 13.58
C ASP A 318 -21.58 18.91 14.52
N GLY A 319 -22.66 18.31 13.99
CA GLY A 319 -23.56 17.43 14.76
C GLY A 319 -22.88 16.14 15.25
N ILE A 320 -22.06 15.50 14.41
CA ILE A 320 -21.29 14.30 14.79
C ILE A 320 -20.28 14.64 15.90
N LEU A 321 -19.51 15.71 15.74
CA LEU A 321 -18.50 16.13 16.72
C LEU A 321 -19.13 16.55 18.06
N GLN A 322 -20.26 17.28 18.03
CA GLN A 322 -21.01 17.63 19.24
C GLN A 322 -21.55 16.39 19.96
N SER A 323 -22.11 15.42 19.23
CA SER A 323 -22.56 14.16 19.83
C SER A 323 -21.40 13.38 20.45
N LEU A 324 -20.24 13.28 19.78
CA LEU A 324 -19.05 12.65 20.36
C LEU A 324 -18.61 13.34 21.66
N ALA A 325 -18.58 14.67 21.71
CA ALA A 325 -18.24 15.43 22.92
C ALA A 325 -19.24 15.21 24.07
N ARG A 326 -20.56 15.17 23.80
CA ARG A 326 -21.58 14.87 24.82
C ARG A 326 -21.45 13.44 25.35
N ARG A 327 -21.25 12.46 24.46
CA ARG A 327 -21.06 11.05 24.81
C ARG A 327 -19.79 10.81 25.63
N ALA A 328 -18.68 11.45 25.24
CA ALA A 328 -17.45 11.49 26.02
C ALA A 328 -17.69 11.98 27.44
N LYS A 329 -18.34 13.14 27.60
CA LYS A 329 -18.58 13.74 28.92
C LYS A 329 -19.54 12.92 29.78
N ALA A 330 -20.56 12.28 29.18
CA ALA A 330 -21.47 11.39 29.87
C ALA A 330 -20.75 10.16 30.47
N LEU A 331 -19.89 9.51 29.68
CA LEU A 331 -19.11 8.35 30.12
C LEU A 331 -18.00 8.73 31.11
N GLU A 332 -17.32 9.86 30.91
CA GLU A 332 -16.33 10.43 31.85
C GLU A 332 -16.96 10.65 33.24
N ASN A 333 -18.13 11.32 33.28
CA ASN A 333 -18.87 11.56 34.53
C ASN A 333 -19.33 10.24 35.17
N ALA A 334 -19.75 9.27 34.36
CA ALA A 334 -20.19 7.96 34.86
C ALA A 334 -19.04 7.18 35.50
N PHE A 335 -17.88 7.07 34.83
CA PHE A 335 -16.73 6.38 35.40
C PHE A 335 -16.22 7.05 36.69
N ASN A 336 -16.16 8.38 36.73
CA ASN A 336 -15.79 9.12 37.95
C ASN A 336 -16.85 9.08 39.08
N SER A 337 -18.01 8.43 38.86
CA SER A 337 -19.04 8.20 39.88
C SER A 337 -18.99 6.81 40.51
N LEU A 338 -18.06 5.94 40.06
CA LEU A 338 -17.89 4.57 40.54
C LEU A 338 -16.74 4.47 41.54
N GLU A 339 -16.91 3.63 42.56
CA GLU A 339 -15.91 3.43 43.60
C GLU A 339 -14.61 2.85 43.04
N GLY A 340 -13.46 3.38 43.46
CA GLY A 340 -12.17 2.90 42.96
C GLY A 340 -11.94 3.10 41.45
N ILE A 341 -12.78 3.87 40.74
CA ILE A 341 -12.52 4.26 39.34
C ILE A 341 -12.19 5.75 39.29
N THR A 342 -11.18 6.10 38.48
CA THR A 342 -10.87 7.50 38.15
C THR A 342 -10.64 7.60 36.65
N CYS A 343 -11.18 8.64 36.01
CA CYS A 343 -11.16 8.80 34.57
C CYS A 343 -10.76 10.21 34.19
N ASN A 344 -9.60 10.36 33.57
CA ASN A 344 -9.16 11.64 33.01
C ASN A 344 -10.13 12.15 31.95
N LYS A 345 -10.27 13.48 31.87
CA LYS A 345 -11.01 14.17 30.81
C LYS A 345 -10.41 13.77 29.46
N THR A 346 -11.25 13.33 28.53
CA THR A 346 -10.84 13.12 27.14
C THR A 346 -10.94 14.44 26.38
N GLU A 347 -9.81 14.90 25.84
CA GLU A 347 -9.71 16.18 25.12
C GLU A 347 -9.99 16.01 23.62
N GLY A 348 -9.91 14.78 23.11
CA GLY A 348 -10.06 14.43 21.70
C GLY A 348 -10.10 12.91 21.46
N ALA A 349 -9.81 12.48 20.23
CA ALA A 349 -9.90 11.08 19.79
C ALA A 349 -11.28 10.45 20.05
N MET A 350 -11.36 9.14 20.37
CA MET A 350 -12.64 8.41 20.48
C MET A 350 -12.73 7.50 21.72
N TYR A 351 -11.91 7.77 22.74
CA TYR A 351 -11.68 6.85 23.84
C TYR A 351 -11.65 7.53 25.21
N LEU A 352 -11.97 6.72 26.22
CA LEU A 352 -11.68 6.96 27.62
C LEU A 352 -10.79 5.83 28.12
N PHE A 353 -9.88 6.15 29.04
CA PHE A 353 -8.93 5.20 29.63
C PHE A 353 -8.97 5.29 31.17
N PRO A 354 -10.10 4.93 31.81
CA PRO A 354 -10.23 4.94 33.26
C PRO A 354 -9.25 3.99 33.95
N GLN A 355 -8.68 4.47 35.05
CA GLN A 355 -7.90 3.71 36.01
C GLN A 355 -8.82 2.94 36.98
N LEU A 356 -8.40 1.73 37.33
CA LEU A 356 -9.09 0.82 38.24
C LEU A 356 -8.23 0.58 39.50
N SER A 357 -8.76 0.94 40.67
CA SER A 357 -8.19 0.64 41.99
C SER A 357 -8.72 -0.72 42.46
N LEU A 358 -8.14 -1.81 41.95
CA LEU A 358 -8.61 -3.17 42.23
C LEU A 358 -8.20 -3.63 43.65
N PRO A 359 -9.09 -4.26 44.43
CA PRO A 359 -8.75 -4.77 45.76
C PRO A 359 -7.78 -5.96 45.66
N GLN A 360 -6.96 -6.19 46.70
CA GLN A 360 -5.93 -7.26 46.67
C GLN A 360 -6.50 -8.64 46.35
N LYS A 361 -7.69 -8.99 46.85
CA LYS A 361 -8.39 -10.23 46.52
C LYS A 361 -8.73 -10.37 45.02
N ALA A 362 -9.01 -9.27 44.31
CA ALA A 362 -9.21 -9.30 42.86
C ALA A 362 -7.88 -9.53 42.11
N ILE A 363 -6.79 -8.94 42.59
CA ILE A 363 -5.44 -9.17 42.06
C ILE A 363 -5.01 -10.63 42.28
N ASP A 364 -5.27 -11.18 43.46
CA ASP A 364 -4.98 -12.57 43.82
C ASP A 364 -5.85 -13.55 43.00
N ALA A 365 -7.13 -13.24 42.80
CA ALA A 365 -8.04 -14.02 41.94
C ALA A 365 -7.60 -14.00 40.47
N ALA A 366 -7.19 -12.84 39.94
CA ALA A 366 -6.64 -12.72 38.60
C ALA A 366 -5.35 -13.54 38.44
N LYS A 367 -4.46 -13.49 39.43
CA LYS A 367 -3.24 -14.31 39.49
C LYS A 367 -3.55 -15.81 39.53
N ALA A 368 -4.55 -16.22 40.31
CA ALA A 368 -5.03 -17.61 40.35
C ALA A 368 -5.64 -18.07 39.02
N ALA A 369 -6.27 -17.17 38.27
CA ALA A 369 -6.76 -17.39 36.91
C ALA A 369 -5.68 -17.27 35.82
N ASN A 370 -4.41 -17.04 36.18
CA ASN A 370 -3.31 -16.74 35.27
C ASN A 370 -3.60 -15.58 34.29
N LYS A 371 -4.17 -14.49 34.81
CA LYS A 371 -4.51 -13.26 34.05
C LYS A 371 -3.96 -12.01 34.71
N ALA A 372 -3.70 -10.98 33.91
CA ALA A 372 -3.50 -9.62 34.41
C ALA A 372 -4.80 -9.12 35.11
N PRO A 373 -4.73 -8.32 36.18
CA PRO A 373 -5.92 -7.91 36.94
C PRO A 373 -6.97 -7.15 36.10
N ASP A 374 -6.54 -6.32 35.15
CA ASP A 374 -7.42 -5.64 34.20
C ASP A 374 -8.03 -6.58 33.16
N ALA A 375 -7.27 -7.54 32.63
CA ALA A 375 -7.76 -8.56 31.71
C ALA A 375 -8.79 -9.48 32.39
N PHE A 376 -8.57 -9.83 33.65
CA PHE A 376 -9.54 -10.53 34.48
C PHE A 376 -10.81 -9.70 34.68
N TYR A 377 -10.70 -8.42 35.06
CA TYR A 377 -11.84 -7.52 35.19
C TYR A 377 -12.63 -7.39 33.88
N ALA A 378 -11.95 -7.20 32.75
CA ALA A 378 -12.56 -7.05 31.42
C ALA A 378 -13.29 -8.32 30.95
N LEU A 379 -12.72 -9.52 31.20
CA LEU A 379 -13.38 -10.79 30.91
C LEU A 379 -14.65 -10.97 31.75
N ARG A 380 -14.58 -10.68 33.05
CA ARG A 380 -15.75 -10.78 33.95
C ARG A 380 -16.84 -9.75 33.60
N LEU A 381 -16.47 -8.56 33.14
CA LEU A 381 -17.41 -7.56 32.62
C LEU A 381 -18.14 -8.10 31.38
N LEU A 382 -17.40 -8.66 30.43
CA LEU A 382 -17.96 -9.24 29.20
C LEU A 382 -18.94 -10.38 29.52
N GLU A 383 -18.51 -11.34 30.33
CA GLU A 383 -19.33 -12.50 30.74
C GLU A 383 -20.61 -12.11 31.49
N ALA A 384 -20.63 -10.95 32.17
CA ALA A 384 -21.78 -10.48 32.94
C ALA A 384 -22.70 -9.51 32.18
N THR A 385 -22.21 -8.80 31.16
CA THR A 385 -22.93 -7.63 30.59
C THR A 385 -23.00 -7.57 29.06
N GLY A 386 -22.20 -8.38 28.36
CA GLY A 386 -22.01 -8.30 26.91
C GLY A 386 -21.13 -7.12 26.46
N ILE A 387 -20.62 -6.29 27.38
CA ILE A 387 -19.81 -5.12 27.06
C ILE A 387 -18.35 -5.55 26.84
N VAL A 388 -17.82 -5.30 25.64
CA VAL A 388 -16.42 -5.58 25.28
C VAL A 388 -15.57 -4.34 25.52
N VAL A 389 -14.59 -4.41 26.42
CA VAL A 389 -13.55 -3.38 26.62
C VAL A 389 -12.15 -3.98 26.41
N VAL A 390 -11.12 -3.17 26.18
CA VAL A 390 -9.74 -3.67 26.08
C VAL A 390 -8.99 -3.38 27.38
N PRO A 391 -8.33 -4.36 28.02
CA PRO A 391 -7.58 -4.13 29.26
C PRO A 391 -6.31 -3.29 29.05
N GLY A 392 -5.92 -2.52 30.07
CA GLY A 392 -4.78 -1.60 30.07
C GLY A 392 -3.44 -2.25 29.80
N SER A 393 -3.26 -3.49 30.28
CA SER A 393 -2.14 -4.38 29.96
C SER A 393 -1.87 -4.49 28.45
N GLY A 394 -2.92 -4.47 27.62
CA GLY A 394 -2.81 -4.49 26.16
C GLY A 394 -2.31 -3.21 25.49
N PHE A 395 -2.18 -2.10 26.22
CA PHE A 395 -1.62 -0.81 25.76
C PHE A 395 -0.25 -0.52 26.40
N GLY A 396 0.13 -1.30 27.41
CA GLY A 396 1.16 -0.93 28.39
C GLY A 396 0.65 0.11 29.39
N GLN A 397 1.13 0.05 30.62
CA GLN A 397 0.79 1.01 31.69
C GLN A 397 1.92 1.10 32.72
N VAL A 398 1.86 2.07 33.63
CA VAL A 398 2.83 2.16 34.74
C VAL A 398 2.67 0.92 35.64
N PRO A 399 3.75 0.19 35.98
CA PRO A 399 3.64 -0.99 36.84
C PRO A 399 2.96 -0.70 38.17
N GLY A 400 1.96 -1.51 38.53
CA GLY A 400 1.12 -1.30 39.72
C GLY A 400 -0.15 -0.46 39.48
N THR A 401 -0.36 0.04 38.27
CA THR A 401 -1.64 0.63 37.82
C THR A 401 -2.39 -0.34 36.90
N TRP A 402 -3.72 -0.21 36.84
CA TRP A 402 -4.59 -1.01 35.97
C TRP A 402 -5.64 -0.11 35.32
N HIS A 403 -5.95 -0.36 34.06
CA HIS A 403 -6.89 0.45 33.29
C HIS A 403 -7.77 -0.41 32.39
N ILE A 404 -8.80 0.19 31.80
CA ILE A 404 -9.49 -0.35 30.62
C ILE A 404 -9.68 0.77 29.59
N ARG A 405 -9.65 0.44 28.29
CA ARG A 405 -10.10 1.36 27.23
C ARG A 405 -11.55 1.08 26.88
N CYS A 406 -12.37 2.11 26.92
CA CYS A 406 -13.75 2.12 26.44
C CYS A 406 -13.91 3.16 25.30
N THR A 407 -14.72 2.86 24.28
CA THR A 407 -15.04 3.81 23.21
C THR A 407 -16.17 4.76 23.63
N ILE A 408 -16.14 6.00 23.12
CA ILE A 408 -17.25 6.96 23.24
C ILE A 408 -18.31 6.79 22.14
N LEU A 409 -18.19 5.71 21.36
CA LEU A 409 -18.87 5.49 20.09
C LEU A 409 -20.28 4.88 20.14
N PRO A 410 -20.76 4.20 21.21
CA PRO A 410 -22.15 3.75 21.26
C PRO A 410 -23.15 4.88 20.98
N GLN A 411 -24.34 4.50 20.51
CA GLN A 411 -25.43 5.44 20.25
C GLN A 411 -25.76 6.24 21.53
N GLU A 412 -26.01 7.54 21.39
CA GLU A 412 -26.15 8.46 22.51
C GLU A 412 -27.33 8.08 23.44
N GLU A 413 -28.38 7.49 22.85
CA GLU A 413 -29.56 6.97 23.53
C GLU A 413 -29.30 5.66 24.28
N LYS A 414 -28.31 4.87 23.86
CA LYS A 414 -27.91 3.60 24.53
C LYS A 414 -26.99 3.82 25.74
N ILE A 415 -26.26 4.94 25.79
CA ILE A 415 -25.26 5.19 26.85
C ILE A 415 -25.80 5.06 28.29
N PRO A 416 -26.99 5.57 28.65
CA PRO A 416 -27.54 5.39 30.01
C PRO A 416 -27.73 3.92 30.40
N ALA A 417 -28.13 3.06 29.46
CA ALA A 417 -28.28 1.62 29.69
C ALA A 417 -26.91 0.94 29.85
N ILE A 418 -25.91 1.33 29.04
CA ILE A 418 -24.52 0.85 29.13
C ILE A 418 -23.93 1.20 30.50
N ILE A 419 -24.07 2.46 30.93
CA ILE A 419 -23.64 2.93 32.26
C ILE A 419 -24.30 2.11 33.36
N SER A 420 -25.62 1.87 33.26
CA SER A 420 -26.36 1.09 34.26
C SER A 420 -25.88 -0.36 34.36
N ARG A 421 -25.64 -1.04 33.22
CA ARG A 421 -25.07 -2.40 33.20
C ARG A 421 -23.65 -2.43 33.78
N PHE A 422 -22.80 -1.49 33.36
CA PHE A 422 -21.43 -1.40 33.85
C PHE A 422 -21.38 -1.14 35.36
N LYS A 423 -22.20 -0.22 35.86
CA LYS A 423 -22.32 0.10 37.28
C LYS A 423 -22.73 -1.11 38.11
N ALA A 424 -23.80 -1.80 37.73
CA ALA A 424 -24.29 -2.98 38.43
C ALA A 424 -23.26 -4.12 38.48
N PHE A 425 -22.52 -4.34 37.37
CA PHE A 425 -21.40 -5.27 37.37
C PHE A 425 -20.28 -4.83 38.32
N HIS A 426 -19.87 -3.56 38.24
CA HIS A 426 -18.74 -3.04 39.00
C HIS A 426 -19.00 -3.08 40.52
N GLU A 427 -20.15 -2.59 40.98
CA GLU A 427 -20.54 -2.64 42.40
C GLU A 427 -20.61 -4.09 42.91
N GLY A 428 -21.16 -5.02 42.10
CA GLY A 428 -21.18 -6.44 42.43
C GLY A 428 -19.79 -7.09 42.47
N PHE A 429 -18.88 -6.71 41.56
CA PHE A 429 -17.50 -7.20 41.49
C PHE A 429 -16.69 -6.75 42.72
N MET A 430 -16.79 -5.47 43.10
CA MET A 430 -16.12 -4.94 44.29
C MET A 430 -16.65 -5.62 45.56
N ALA A 431 -17.97 -5.63 45.76
CA ALA A 431 -18.58 -6.24 46.95
C ALA A 431 -18.23 -7.73 47.12
N ALA A 432 -18.22 -8.51 46.03
CA ALA A 432 -17.86 -9.93 46.05
C ALA A 432 -16.39 -10.17 46.44
N LEU A 433 -15.51 -9.22 46.16
CA LEU A 433 -14.06 -9.35 46.37
C LEU A 433 -13.55 -8.53 47.57
N GLU A 434 -14.39 -7.78 48.26
CA GLU A 434 -14.05 -7.13 49.54
C GLU A 434 -14.47 -7.95 50.77
N ALA A 435 -15.53 -8.75 50.66
CA ALA A 435 -16.19 -9.43 51.79
C ALA A 435 -15.23 -10.08 52.81
N HIS A 436 -15.37 -9.65 54.07
CA HIS A 436 -14.58 -9.98 55.27
C HIS A 436 -13.14 -9.45 55.36
N HIS A 437 -13.02 -8.36 56.13
CA HIS A 437 -12.08 -8.23 57.25
C HIS A 437 -12.85 -7.77 58.51
N ARG A 438 -12.96 -8.63 59.53
CA ARG A 438 -13.23 -8.21 60.92
C ARG A 438 -12.30 -9.00 61.85
N HIS A 439 -11.46 -8.25 62.56
CA HIS A 439 -10.63 -8.62 63.72
C HIS A 439 -9.95 -10.00 63.75
N THR A 440 -8.62 -9.98 63.74
CA THR A 440 -7.87 -10.21 64.98
C THR A 440 -6.80 -9.12 65.12
N GLY A 441 -6.44 -8.75 66.35
CA GLY A 441 -5.36 -7.81 66.62
C GLY A 441 -4.49 -8.31 67.77
N SER A 442 -3.17 -8.15 67.64
CA SER A 442 -2.22 -8.31 68.75
C SER A 442 -0.83 -7.74 68.41
N LEU A 443 -0.53 -6.57 68.96
CA LEU A 443 0.72 -6.15 69.63
C LEU A 443 2.13 -6.50 69.09
N LEU A 444 2.98 -5.46 69.11
CA LEU A 444 4.47 -5.43 69.11
C LEU A 444 5.15 -5.75 67.76
N HIS A 445 6.27 -5.12 67.36
CA HIS A 445 7.30 -4.38 68.11
C HIS A 445 7.82 -3.14 67.34
N SER A 446 8.54 -2.23 68.01
CA SER A 446 9.07 -0.97 67.45
C SER A 446 10.60 -0.94 67.28
N ALA A 447 11.06 0.04 66.49
CA ALA A 447 12.45 0.56 66.33
C ALA A 447 13.47 -0.27 65.51
N PHE A 448 14.03 0.34 64.45
CA PHE A 448 15.27 1.12 64.54
C PHE A 448 15.58 1.94 63.25
N LEU A 449 16.27 3.07 63.41
CA LEU A 449 16.89 3.88 62.35
C LEU A 449 18.27 4.37 62.83
N ALA A 450 19.35 4.08 62.10
CA ALA A 450 20.56 4.94 61.95
C ALA A 450 21.73 4.26 61.19
N ARG A 451 22.31 4.99 60.22
CA ARG A 451 23.74 5.24 59.87
C ARG A 451 24.80 4.14 60.17
N SER A 452 25.83 3.88 59.35
CA SER A 452 26.76 4.83 58.68
C SER A 452 27.62 4.14 57.57
N PRO A 453 28.51 4.85 56.83
CA PRO A 453 29.15 4.38 55.57
C PRO A 453 30.61 3.89 55.71
N HIS A 454 31.20 3.33 54.64
CA HIS A 454 32.65 3.47 54.34
C HIS A 454 33.00 3.31 52.84
N LEU A 455 34.10 3.94 52.43
CA LEU A 455 34.66 3.99 51.07
C LEU A 455 35.50 2.75 50.72
N THR A 456 35.70 2.51 49.42
CA THR A 456 37.06 2.42 48.85
C THR A 456 37.13 3.14 47.50
N SER A 457 38.22 3.87 47.27
CA SER A 457 38.52 4.56 46.01
C SER A 457 39.46 3.74 45.14
N LEU A 458 39.31 3.81 43.82
CA LEU A 458 40.42 3.57 42.89
C LEU A 458 40.47 4.69 41.85
N THR A 459 41.53 5.47 41.92
CA THR A 459 41.90 6.45 40.90
C THR A 459 42.47 5.74 39.68
N TYR A 460 42.09 6.20 38.49
CA TYR A 460 42.90 6.00 37.28
C TYR A 460 43.03 7.32 36.54
N ILE A 461 44.27 7.79 36.40
CA ILE A 461 44.60 8.95 35.58
C ILE A 461 44.93 8.44 34.18
N ALA A 462 44.16 8.90 33.19
CA ALA A 462 44.56 8.83 31.78
C ALA A 462 44.12 10.13 31.11
N GLY A 463 45.07 11.06 30.98
CA GLY A 463 44.84 12.30 30.23
C GLY A 463 44.83 12.03 28.73
N SER A 464 43.86 12.58 28.02
CA SER A 464 43.86 12.73 26.56
C SER A 464 42.99 13.94 26.23
N ILE A 465 43.48 14.82 25.36
CA ILE A 465 42.83 16.09 25.04
C ILE A 465 41.49 15.80 24.36
N ALA A 466 40.39 16.06 25.05
CA ALA A 466 39.06 15.91 24.50
C ALA A 466 38.79 17.03 23.48
N PRO A 467 38.21 16.72 22.30
CA PRO A 467 37.59 17.75 21.45
C PRO A 467 36.49 18.48 22.24
N SER A 468 36.20 19.74 21.87
CA SER A 468 35.18 20.53 22.58
C SER A 468 33.83 19.79 22.63
N PRO A 469 33.00 20.01 23.68
CA PRO A 469 31.69 19.36 23.78
C PRO A 469 30.86 19.54 22.51
N ALA A 470 30.84 20.75 21.94
CA ALA A 470 30.15 21.07 20.69
C ALA A 470 30.69 20.27 19.48
N ALA A 471 32.00 20.01 19.39
CA ALA A 471 32.55 19.18 18.31
C ALA A 471 32.16 17.70 18.46
N ASN A 472 32.11 17.17 19.68
CA ASN A 472 31.60 15.82 19.96
C ASN A 472 30.08 15.71 19.72
N GLU A 473 29.33 16.76 20.00
CA GLU A 473 27.88 16.86 19.75
C GLU A 473 27.58 16.91 18.26
N MET A 474 28.29 17.75 17.49
CA MET A 474 28.21 17.78 16.02
C MET A 474 28.64 16.46 15.37
N LEU A 475 29.71 15.80 15.86
CA LEU A 475 30.12 14.48 15.35
C LEU A 475 29.10 13.38 15.66
N ARG A 476 28.44 13.43 16.83
CA ARG A 476 27.34 12.51 17.18
C ARG A 476 26.09 12.76 16.34
N ALA A 477 25.73 14.02 16.09
CA ALA A 477 24.60 14.37 15.22
C ALA A 477 24.86 13.96 13.77
N ALA A 478 26.04 14.25 13.22
CA ALA A 478 26.44 13.87 11.87
C ALA A 478 26.52 12.34 11.67
N ALA A 479 26.92 11.59 12.70
CA ALA A 479 26.92 10.12 12.67
C ALA A 479 25.53 9.48 12.79
N ARG A 480 24.49 10.26 13.10
CA ARG A 480 23.10 9.79 13.31
C ARG A 480 22.10 10.28 12.26
N ALA A 481 22.50 11.20 11.38
CA ALA A 481 21.67 11.64 10.27
C ALA A 481 21.19 10.44 9.44
N LEU A 482 19.90 10.43 9.09
CA LEU A 482 19.29 9.33 8.33
C LEU A 482 19.84 9.33 6.90
N THR A 483 20.83 8.47 6.65
CA THR A 483 21.47 8.28 5.35
C THR A 483 21.09 6.93 4.77
N VAL A 484 21.21 6.73 3.45
CA VAL A 484 20.94 5.44 2.79
C VAL A 484 21.71 4.29 3.48
N SER A 485 22.99 4.51 3.80
CA SER A 485 23.84 3.56 4.54
C SER A 485 23.40 3.25 5.98
N SER A 486 22.49 4.03 6.55
CA SER A 486 21.98 3.86 7.91
C SER A 486 20.67 3.06 7.99
N LEU A 487 20.03 2.76 6.85
CA LEU A 487 18.73 2.08 6.75
C LEU A 487 18.85 0.57 6.95
N ASN A 488 17.69 -0.12 7.05
CA ASN A 488 17.65 -1.58 7.10
C ASN A 488 18.31 -2.21 5.86
N PRO A 489 19.40 -2.99 6.00
CA PRO A 489 20.08 -3.61 4.86
C PRO A 489 19.19 -4.59 4.09
N LYS A 490 18.12 -5.14 4.69
CA LYS A 490 17.14 -5.97 3.98
C LYS A 490 16.27 -5.16 3.02
N VAL A 491 16.02 -3.89 3.34
CA VAL A 491 15.30 -2.96 2.45
C VAL A 491 16.24 -2.46 1.36
N LEU A 492 17.50 -2.17 1.69
CA LEU A 492 18.52 -1.79 0.69
C LEU A 492 18.73 -2.89 -0.35
N ALA A 493 18.79 -4.16 0.07
CA ALA A 493 18.95 -5.31 -0.82
C ALA A 493 17.83 -5.44 -1.88
N LEU A 494 16.63 -4.86 -1.64
CA LEU A 494 15.60 -4.80 -2.69
C LEU A 494 16.05 -3.97 -3.88
N ALA A 495 16.85 -2.92 -3.69
CA ALA A 495 17.32 -2.07 -4.79
C ALA A 495 18.22 -2.85 -5.77
N ASP A 496 18.99 -3.83 -5.26
CA ASP A 496 19.84 -4.71 -6.05
C ASP A 496 19.01 -5.76 -6.83
N HIS A 497 17.87 -6.22 -6.27
CA HIS A 497 16.93 -7.11 -6.94
C HIS A 497 16.00 -6.39 -7.94
N HIS A 498 15.66 -5.11 -7.70
CA HIS A 498 14.77 -4.30 -8.54
C HIS A 498 15.49 -3.59 -9.70
N LEU A 499 16.31 -4.31 -10.46
CA LEU A 499 16.90 -3.81 -11.72
C LEU A 499 15.84 -3.29 -12.72
N GLY A 500 14.64 -3.90 -12.73
CA GLY A 500 13.48 -3.42 -13.50
C GLY A 500 12.98 -2.02 -13.11
N GLY A 501 13.31 -1.54 -11.90
CA GLY A 501 13.03 -0.17 -11.47
C GLY A 501 13.80 0.88 -12.28
N LEU A 502 14.92 0.53 -12.92
CA LEU A 502 15.64 1.42 -13.82
C LEU A 502 14.83 1.70 -15.10
N VAL A 503 14.29 0.65 -15.73
CA VAL A 503 13.42 0.75 -16.92
C VAL A 503 12.13 1.50 -16.57
N ALA A 504 11.50 1.18 -15.44
CA ALA A 504 10.29 1.86 -14.99
C ALA A 504 10.51 3.35 -14.69
N ARG A 505 11.59 3.74 -14.00
CA ARG A 505 11.93 5.16 -13.76
C ARG A 505 12.26 5.91 -15.06
N ARG A 506 12.96 5.27 -16.00
CA ARG A 506 13.24 5.86 -17.32
C ARG A 506 11.94 6.07 -18.11
N ALA A 507 11.04 5.10 -18.09
CA ALA A 507 9.72 5.19 -18.70
C ALA A 507 8.88 6.31 -18.05
N GLN A 508 8.84 6.42 -16.71
CA GLN A 508 8.15 7.49 -16.01
C GLN A 508 8.66 8.89 -16.40
N SER A 509 9.99 9.04 -16.58
CA SER A 509 10.59 10.29 -17.08
C SER A 509 10.20 10.62 -18.53
N MET A 510 9.81 9.64 -19.34
CA MET A 510 9.32 9.84 -20.71
C MET A 510 7.78 9.98 -20.76
N GLN A 511 7.06 9.35 -19.83
CA GLN A 511 5.60 9.38 -19.74
C GLN A 511 5.07 10.73 -19.27
N GLN A 512 5.87 11.51 -18.52
CA GLN A 512 5.58 12.89 -18.13
C GLN A 512 5.32 13.84 -19.33
N GLU A 513 5.49 13.37 -20.56
CA GLU A 513 5.35 14.15 -21.80
C GLU A 513 4.07 13.84 -22.64
N LEU A 514 3.22 12.82 -22.33
CA LEU A 514 2.38 12.17 -23.38
C LEU A 514 0.92 11.62 -23.10
N ASP A 515 0.23 11.82 -21.97
CA ASP A 515 -0.90 10.91 -21.56
C ASP A 515 -2.37 11.17 -22.00
N ALA A 516 -3.05 10.06 -22.42
CA ALA A 516 -4.52 9.80 -22.54
C ALA A 516 -4.83 8.33 -23.04
N ASN A 517 -6.05 7.73 -23.04
CA ASN A 517 -7.24 7.70 -22.15
C ASN A 517 -8.26 6.58 -22.57
N PRO A 518 -8.75 5.64 -21.70
CA PRO A 518 -9.81 4.67 -22.04
C PRO A 518 -11.11 4.64 -21.15
N ALA A 519 -11.80 3.48 -21.05
CA ALA A 519 -13.24 3.29 -20.73
C ALA A 519 -13.57 2.31 -19.55
N SER A 520 -14.86 1.98 -19.33
CA SER A 520 -15.46 1.41 -18.10
C SER A 520 -15.74 -0.12 -18.06
N HIS A 521 -16.07 -0.67 -16.87
CA HIS A 521 -16.22 -2.11 -16.54
C HIS A 521 -17.55 -2.48 -15.83
N PRO A 522 -18.02 -3.75 -15.91
CA PRO A 522 -19.37 -4.19 -15.49
C PRO A 522 -19.67 -4.27 -13.99
N PHE A 523 -18.66 -4.33 -13.09
CA PHE A 523 -18.92 -4.44 -11.65
C PHE A 523 -19.26 -3.11 -10.97
N SER A 524 -19.29 -2.02 -11.74
CA SER A 524 -19.42 -0.65 -11.25
C SER A 524 -20.78 -0.33 -10.63
N GLU A 525 -21.88 -0.86 -11.17
CA GLU A 525 -23.25 -0.58 -10.67
C GLU A 525 -23.45 -1.00 -9.21
N VAL A 526 -23.11 -2.24 -8.86
CA VAL A 526 -23.27 -2.76 -7.49
C VAL A 526 -22.36 -2.00 -6.51
N LEU A 527 -21.13 -1.66 -6.91
CA LEU A 527 -20.22 -0.88 -6.06
C LEU A 527 -20.76 0.53 -5.78
N ALA A 528 -21.30 1.21 -6.79
CA ALA A 528 -21.92 2.53 -6.61
C ALA A 528 -23.15 2.47 -5.70
N LEU A 529 -24.01 1.46 -5.84
CA LEU A 529 -25.17 1.23 -4.97
C LEU A 529 -24.76 0.91 -3.53
N CYS A 530 -23.77 0.05 -3.31
CA CYS A 530 -23.24 -0.24 -1.97
C CYS A 530 -22.58 0.99 -1.32
N ASN A 531 -21.95 1.86 -2.12
CA ASN A 531 -21.35 3.09 -1.60
C ASN A 531 -22.36 4.20 -1.32
N HIS A 532 -23.47 4.31 -2.07
CA HIS A 532 -24.57 5.24 -1.76
C HIS A 532 -25.93 4.54 -1.64
N PRO A 533 -26.18 3.80 -0.53
CA PRO A 533 -27.35 2.93 -0.40
C PRO A 533 -28.70 3.66 -0.39
N HIS A 534 -28.72 4.98 -0.13
CA HIS A 534 -29.94 5.79 -0.24
C HIS A 534 -30.52 5.88 -1.66
N LEU A 535 -29.75 5.50 -2.69
CA LEU A 535 -30.28 5.31 -4.05
C LEU A 535 -31.29 4.16 -4.10
N LEU A 536 -31.14 3.12 -3.26
CA LEU A 536 -32.04 1.96 -3.23
C LEU A 536 -33.47 2.30 -2.75
N ASP A 537 -33.64 3.47 -2.13
CA ASP A 537 -34.92 4.01 -1.64
C ASP A 537 -35.58 4.99 -2.64
N ARG A 538 -34.94 5.25 -3.79
CA ARG A 538 -35.42 6.19 -4.83
C ARG A 538 -36.08 5.46 -5.99
N SER A 539 -37.24 5.95 -6.43
CA SER A 539 -37.93 5.48 -7.65
C SER A 539 -37.09 5.65 -8.92
N GLU A 540 -36.21 6.63 -8.93
CA GLU A 540 -35.34 7.00 -10.04
C GLU A 540 -34.24 5.96 -10.27
N ALA A 541 -33.84 5.21 -9.23
CA ALA A 541 -32.76 4.24 -9.33
C ALA A 541 -33.09 3.05 -10.25
N SER A 542 -34.36 2.66 -10.40
CA SER A 542 -34.76 1.59 -11.34
C SER A 542 -34.64 1.97 -12.82
N PHE A 543 -34.37 3.24 -13.13
CA PHE A 543 -34.00 3.69 -14.49
C PHE A 543 -32.48 3.82 -14.67
N MET A 544 -31.72 3.76 -13.56
CA MET A 544 -30.28 4.03 -13.55
C MET A 544 -29.41 2.79 -13.33
N PHE A 545 -29.96 1.71 -12.78
CA PHE A 545 -29.25 0.45 -12.47
C PHE A 545 -30.12 -0.77 -12.82
N SER A 546 -29.51 -1.94 -13.09
CA SER A 546 -30.25 -3.18 -13.36
C SER A 546 -31.02 -3.71 -12.14
N SER A 547 -32.09 -4.48 -12.37
CA SER A 547 -32.95 -4.96 -11.27
C SER A 547 -32.25 -5.98 -10.36
N ASP A 548 -31.34 -6.77 -10.94
CA ASP A 548 -30.50 -7.73 -10.22
C ASP A 548 -29.30 -7.05 -9.52
N ALA A 549 -28.76 -5.94 -10.03
CA ALA A 549 -27.77 -5.13 -9.30
C ALA A 549 -28.39 -4.51 -8.04
N ILE A 550 -29.61 -3.97 -8.14
CA ILE A 550 -30.40 -3.46 -7.00
C ILE A 550 -30.69 -4.58 -5.98
N THR A 551 -31.03 -5.78 -6.46
CA THR A 551 -31.30 -6.94 -5.59
C THR A 551 -30.03 -7.40 -4.87
N ARG A 552 -28.93 -7.62 -5.60
CA ARG A 552 -27.63 -8.01 -5.04
C ARG A 552 -27.11 -6.98 -4.03
N ALA A 553 -27.25 -5.68 -4.30
CA ALA A 553 -26.88 -4.61 -3.36
C ALA A 553 -27.67 -4.66 -2.04
N ARG A 554 -28.91 -5.16 -2.04
CA ARG A 554 -29.73 -5.39 -0.84
C ARG A 554 -29.36 -6.71 -0.13
N GLU A 555 -29.05 -7.76 -0.89
CA GLU A 555 -28.74 -9.11 -0.38
C GLU A 555 -27.33 -9.26 0.21
N ILE A 556 -26.37 -8.41 -0.17
CA ILE A 556 -25.02 -8.35 0.44
C ILE A 556 -25.06 -8.09 1.96
N GLY A 557 -26.19 -7.61 2.51
CA GLY A 557 -26.42 -7.50 3.95
C GLY A 557 -26.96 -8.76 4.64
N ILE A 558 -27.28 -9.83 3.90
CA ILE A 558 -27.99 -11.02 4.39
C ILE A 558 -27.06 -12.24 4.49
N GLU A 559 -26.17 -12.44 3.50
CA GLU A 559 -25.11 -13.47 3.56
C GLU A 559 -23.74 -12.85 3.90
N GLY A 560 -22.91 -13.54 4.67
CA GLY A 560 -21.55 -13.07 4.94
C GLY A 560 -20.68 -13.15 3.69
N LEU A 561 -19.91 -12.10 3.40
CA LEU A 561 -19.03 -12.04 2.22
C LEU A 561 -18.08 -13.25 2.09
N ARG A 562 -17.66 -13.82 3.23
CA ARG A 562 -16.81 -15.03 3.28
C ARG A 562 -17.59 -16.30 2.97
N ASP A 563 -18.87 -16.38 3.32
CA ASP A 563 -19.77 -17.50 2.99
C ASP A 563 -20.07 -17.51 1.48
N ALA A 564 -20.28 -16.34 0.88
CA ALA A 564 -20.42 -16.20 -0.58
C ALA A 564 -19.16 -16.66 -1.34
N ILE A 565 -17.96 -16.32 -0.84
CA ILE A 565 -16.69 -16.82 -1.39
C ILE A 565 -16.55 -18.33 -1.18
N ALA A 566 -16.91 -18.85 -0.01
CA ALA A 566 -16.91 -20.28 0.28
C ALA A 566 -17.82 -21.07 -0.67
N ALA A 567 -19.04 -20.56 -0.91
CA ALA A 567 -19.98 -21.13 -1.87
C ALA A 567 -19.44 -21.07 -3.31
N GLY A 568 -18.76 -19.98 -3.68
CA GLY A 568 -18.07 -19.86 -4.97
C GLY A 568 -16.94 -20.87 -5.17
N ILE A 569 -16.06 -21.03 -4.18
CA ILE A 569 -15.00 -22.07 -4.17
C ILE A 569 -15.65 -23.45 -4.27
N ALA A 570 -16.71 -23.70 -3.50
CA ALA A 570 -17.38 -25.00 -3.49
C ALA A 570 -18.06 -25.32 -4.83
N SER A 571 -18.66 -24.33 -5.49
CA SER A 571 -19.22 -24.47 -6.83
C SER A 571 -18.15 -24.66 -7.92
N ARG A 572 -16.95 -24.09 -7.74
CA ARG A 572 -15.81 -24.25 -8.66
C ARG A 572 -15.20 -25.65 -8.55
N ASP A 573 -14.96 -26.10 -7.32
CA ASP A 573 -14.20 -27.34 -7.04
C ASP A 573 -15.09 -28.59 -6.93
N GLY A 574 -16.39 -28.43 -6.67
CA GLY A 574 -17.31 -29.55 -6.36
C GLY A 574 -17.13 -30.12 -4.95
N LEU A 575 -16.53 -29.36 -4.04
CA LEU A 575 -16.07 -29.77 -2.71
C LEU A 575 -16.42 -28.70 -1.66
N PRO A 576 -16.65 -29.04 -0.39
CA PRO A 576 -16.98 -28.04 0.62
C PRO A 576 -15.85 -27.02 0.84
N SER A 577 -16.26 -25.81 1.24
CA SER A 577 -15.40 -24.70 1.65
C SER A 577 -16.05 -24.04 2.84
N TYR A 578 -15.25 -23.55 3.79
CA TYR A 578 -15.75 -22.99 5.03
C TYR A 578 -15.31 -21.53 5.18
N SER A 579 -16.20 -20.66 5.67
CA SER A 579 -15.90 -19.24 5.74
C SER A 579 -14.81 -18.93 6.76
N GLU A 580 -14.68 -19.74 7.81
CA GLU A 580 -13.58 -19.71 8.78
C GLU A 580 -12.18 -19.88 8.15
N ASP A 581 -12.05 -20.58 7.01
CA ASP A 581 -10.78 -20.81 6.30
C ASP A 581 -10.35 -19.61 5.46
N ILE A 582 -11.31 -18.73 5.13
CA ILE A 582 -11.13 -17.64 4.17
C ILE A 582 -10.76 -16.36 4.92
N PHE A 583 -9.61 -15.79 4.55
CA PHE A 583 -9.14 -14.48 4.99
C PHE A 583 -9.20 -13.50 3.82
N LEU A 584 -10.03 -12.46 3.95
CA LEU A 584 -10.11 -11.35 2.99
C LEU A 584 -8.91 -10.41 3.16
N THR A 585 -8.36 -9.92 2.04
CA THR A 585 -7.06 -9.24 1.98
C THR A 585 -6.99 -8.16 0.90
N ASP A 586 -6.03 -7.23 1.01
CA ASP A 586 -5.82 -6.14 0.03
C ASP A 586 -5.06 -6.64 -1.23
N GLY A 587 -5.69 -7.59 -1.93
CA GLY A 587 -5.10 -8.40 -2.99
C GLY A 587 -4.13 -9.46 -2.47
N ALA A 588 -3.69 -10.36 -3.35
CA ALA A 588 -2.87 -11.52 -2.99
C ALA A 588 -1.46 -11.19 -2.46
N ALA A 589 -0.97 -9.96 -2.63
CA ALA A 589 0.36 -9.56 -2.14
C ALA A 589 0.45 -9.52 -0.60
N ALA A 590 -0.59 -9.02 0.07
CA ALA A 590 -0.64 -8.95 1.53
C ALA A 590 -0.51 -10.34 2.21
N PRO A 591 -1.32 -11.37 1.85
CA PRO A 591 -1.21 -12.69 2.47
C PRO A 591 0.10 -13.41 2.13
N VAL A 592 0.73 -13.16 0.97
CA VAL A 592 2.09 -13.67 0.71
C VAL A 592 3.09 -13.08 1.71
N HIS A 593 3.06 -11.76 1.96
CA HIS A 593 3.93 -11.14 2.98
C HIS A 593 3.64 -11.64 4.40
N MET A 594 2.38 -11.97 4.73
CA MET A 594 1.98 -12.57 6.00
C MET A 594 2.54 -13.98 6.15
N MET A 595 2.37 -14.85 5.14
CA MET A 595 2.87 -16.23 5.17
C MET A 595 4.40 -16.28 5.24
N MET A 596 5.09 -15.43 4.49
CA MET A 596 6.55 -15.30 4.61
C MET A 596 6.96 -14.81 6.00
N HIS A 597 6.19 -13.91 6.62
CA HIS A 597 6.47 -13.46 7.98
C HIS A 597 6.23 -14.55 9.04
N LEU A 598 5.23 -15.42 8.83
CA LEU A 598 4.86 -16.51 9.73
C LEU A 598 5.86 -17.67 9.68
N LEU A 599 6.30 -18.08 8.48
CA LEU A 599 7.10 -19.28 8.25
C LEU A 599 8.62 -19.09 8.42
N ILE A 600 9.14 -17.86 8.22
CA ILE A 600 10.58 -17.56 8.23
C ILE A 600 11.00 -17.10 9.63
N CYS A 601 11.76 -17.93 10.34
CA CYS A 601 12.36 -17.62 11.64
C CYS A 601 13.72 -16.93 11.47
N GLY A 602 14.47 -17.23 10.41
CA GLY A 602 15.73 -16.55 10.09
C GLY A 602 16.46 -17.04 8.84
N LYS A 603 17.75 -16.70 8.72
CA LYS A 603 18.58 -16.95 7.51
C LYS A 603 18.74 -18.42 7.13
N LYS A 604 18.53 -19.34 8.09
CA LYS A 604 18.58 -20.78 7.84
C LYS A 604 17.27 -21.35 7.29
N ASP A 605 16.19 -20.58 7.29
CA ASP A 605 14.96 -21.02 6.64
C ASP A 605 14.99 -20.66 5.16
N GLY A 606 14.34 -21.47 4.35
CA GLY A 606 14.14 -21.22 2.94
C GLY A 606 12.78 -21.64 2.43
N ILE A 607 12.42 -21.13 1.26
CA ILE A 607 11.19 -21.46 0.55
C ILE A 607 11.58 -21.87 -0.87
N LEU A 608 11.01 -22.97 -1.36
CA LEU A 608 11.12 -23.36 -2.77
C LEU A 608 10.26 -22.41 -3.61
N CYS A 609 10.87 -21.79 -4.62
CA CYS A 609 10.21 -20.81 -5.48
C CYS A 609 10.63 -21.06 -6.95
N PRO A 610 9.70 -20.97 -7.92
CA PRO A 610 10.03 -21.22 -9.32
C PRO A 610 11.05 -20.20 -9.84
N ILE A 611 11.74 -20.58 -10.90
CA ILE A 611 12.56 -19.69 -11.73
C ILE A 611 12.19 -19.98 -13.20
N PRO A 612 11.69 -18.98 -13.95
CA PRO A 612 11.32 -17.62 -13.51
C PRO A 612 10.10 -17.60 -12.55
N SER A 613 9.96 -16.54 -11.75
CA SER A 613 8.82 -16.32 -10.84
C SER A 613 8.51 -14.84 -10.63
N HIS A 614 7.30 -14.52 -10.18
CA HIS A 614 6.88 -13.17 -9.82
C HIS A 614 7.71 -12.62 -8.63
N SER A 615 8.32 -11.44 -8.79
CA SER A 615 9.33 -10.92 -7.85
C SER A 615 8.84 -10.77 -6.41
N LEU A 616 7.53 -10.56 -6.19
CA LEU A 616 6.88 -10.55 -4.88
C LEU A 616 7.42 -11.64 -3.92
N TYR A 617 7.63 -12.86 -4.41
CA TYR A 617 8.12 -13.96 -3.59
C TYR A 617 9.59 -13.77 -3.18
N THR A 618 10.45 -13.40 -4.13
CA THR A 618 11.87 -13.13 -3.86
C THR A 618 12.05 -11.89 -2.97
N ASP A 619 11.34 -10.80 -3.27
CA ASP A 619 11.35 -9.56 -2.50
C ASP A 619 10.89 -9.82 -1.05
N SER A 620 9.79 -10.57 -0.87
CA SER A 620 9.29 -10.93 0.46
C SER A 620 10.26 -11.83 1.24
N MET A 621 10.96 -12.76 0.58
CA MET A 621 12.01 -13.57 1.21
C MET A 621 13.21 -12.70 1.65
N VAL A 622 13.68 -11.79 0.79
CA VAL A 622 14.78 -10.85 1.08
C VAL A 622 14.45 -9.95 2.27
N LEU A 623 13.22 -9.41 2.32
CA LEU A 623 12.73 -8.58 3.42
C LEU A 623 12.67 -9.31 4.78
N ARG A 624 12.46 -10.64 4.78
CA ARG A 624 12.57 -11.45 6.01
C ARG A 624 14.00 -11.95 6.24
N GLY A 625 14.81 -12.03 5.18
CA GLY A 625 16.17 -12.53 5.19
C GLY A 625 16.24 -14.05 5.13
N ALA A 626 15.30 -14.70 4.46
CA ALA A 626 15.33 -16.13 4.16
C ALA A 626 16.28 -16.45 3.00
N THR A 627 16.59 -17.74 2.84
CA THR A 627 17.29 -18.27 1.67
C THR A 627 16.28 -18.65 0.59
N LEU A 628 16.35 -18.00 -0.57
CA LEU A 628 15.67 -18.47 -1.78
C LEU A 628 16.20 -19.85 -2.16
N VAL A 629 15.32 -20.84 -2.31
CA VAL A 629 15.65 -22.14 -2.90
C VAL A 629 15.02 -22.18 -4.30
N PRO A 630 15.78 -21.88 -5.36
CA PRO A 630 15.22 -21.87 -6.71
C PRO A 630 14.93 -23.30 -7.18
N TYR A 631 13.82 -23.51 -7.86
CA TYR A 631 13.61 -24.67 -8.73
C TYR A 631 13.29 -24.19 -10.14
N TYR A 632 13.79 -24.89 -11.16
CA TYR A 632 13.76 -24.37 -12.53
C TYR A 632 12.57 -24.94 -13.30
N LEU A 633 11.79 -24.05 -13.93
CA LEU A 633 10.74 -24.44 -14.86
C LEU A 633 11.36 -24.86 -16.20
N ASP A 634 10.86 -25.94 -16.80
CA ASP A 634 11.45 -26.49 -18.03
C ASP A 634 10.90 -25.76 -19.27
N GLU A 635 11.62 -24.73 -19.72
CA GLU A 635 11.32 -23.97 -20.94
C GLU A 635 11.10 -24.89 -22.16
N SER A 636 11.92 -25.93 -22.32
CA SER A 636 11.83 -26.86 -23.46
C SER A 636 10.56 -27.71 -23.44
N ARG A 637 9.88 -27.76 -22.29
CA ARG A 637 8.61 -28.46 -22.06
C ARG A 637 7.52 -27.49 -21.60
N GLY A 638 7.45 -26.31 -22.23
CA GLY A 638 6.37 -25.35 -22.01
C GLY A 638 6.30 -24.80 -20.59
N TRP A 639 7.45 -24.61 -19.94
CA TRP A 639 7.57 -24.15 -18.54
C TRP A 639 6.96 -25.09 -17.49
N SER A 640 6.86 -26.38 -17.80
CA SER A 640 6.37 -27.40 -16.86
C SER A 640 7.25 -27.55 -15.61
N VAL A 641 6.65 -28.02 -14.51
CA VAL A 641 7.32 -28.22 -13.22
C VAL A 641 7.96 -29.60 -13.16
N ASN A 642 9.30 -29.64 -13.08
CA ASN A 642 10.06 -30.88 -12.99
C ASN A 642 10.25 -31.33 -11.53
N ILE A 643 9.53 -32.38 -11.12
CA ILE A 643 9.57 -32.95 -9.76
C ILE A 643 10.99 -33.42 -9.37
N SER A 644 11.77 -33.93 -10.33
CA SER A 644 13.15 -34.37 -10.09
C SER A 644 14.09 -33.20 -9.80
N ASP A 645 13.91 -32.06 -10.48
CA ASP A 645 14.65 -30.83 -10.13
C ASP A 645 14.20 -30.31 -8.77
N LEU A 646 12.89 -30.13 -8.53
CA LEU A 646 12.33 -29.74 -7.23
C LEU A 646 12.95 -30.52 -6.06
N LYS A 647 12.96 -31.84 -6.15
CA LYS A 647 13.54 -32.74 -5.14
C LYS A 647 15.05 -32.56 -5.00
N LYS A 648 15.78 -32.43 -6.10
CA LYS A 648 17.24 -32.16 -6.12
C LYS A 648 17.58 -30.81 -5.45
N GLN A 649 16.81 -29.76 -5.72
CA GLN A 649 17.04 -28.43 -5.13
C GLN A 649 16.71 -28.43 -3.63
N LEU A 650 15.62 -29.10 -3.23
CA LEU A 650 15.24 -29.33 -1.83
C LEU A 650 16.35 -30.04 -1.05
N ASP A 651 16.85 -31.17 -1.56
CA ASP A 651 17.90 -31.95 -0.90
C ASP A 651 19.24 -31.21 -0.90
N GLY A 652 19.56 -30.49 -1.98
CA GLY A 652 20.73 -29.61 -2.06
C GLY A 652 20.70 -28.44 -1.06
N ALA A 653 19.52 -27.86 -0.80
CA ALA A 653 19.35 -26.84 0.23
C ALA A 653 19.49 -27.42 1.65
N ARG A 654 18.86 -28.57 1.92
CA ARG A 654 18.98 -29.29 3.19
C ARG A 654 20.41 -29.75 3.48
N ALA A 655 21.17 -30.17 2.47
CA ALA A 655 22.59 -30.51 2.59
C ALA A 655 23.46 -29.30 2.97
N LYS A 656 23.05 -28.08 2.60
CA LYS A 656 23.65 -26.80 3.03
C LYS A 656 23.17 -26.32 4.42
N GLY A 657 22.34 -27.11 5.10
CA GLY A 657 21.77 -26.77 6.41
C GLY A 657 20.61 -25.78 6.36
N ILE A 658 19.94 -25.64 5.21
CA ILE A 658 18.73 -24.83 5.06
C ILE A 658 17.48 -25.65 5.42
N ALA A 659 16.67 -25.16 6.34
CA ALA A 659 15.36 -25.69 6.67
C ALA A 659 14.33 -25.15 5.66
N VAL A 660 14.00 -25.95 4.65
CA VAL A 660 12.96 -25.57 3.68
C VAL A 660 11.58 -25.73 4.33
N ARG A 661 10.80 -24.64 4.40
CA ARG A 661 9.53 -24.56 5.14
C ARG A 661 8.28 -24.68 4.26
N GLY A 662 8.41 -24.41 2.96
CA GLY A 662 7.29 -24.44 2.02
C GLY A 662 7.73 -24.40 0.56
N LEU A 663 6.75 -24.61 -0.31
CA LEU A 663 6.85 -24.57 -1.77
C LEU A 663 5.81 -23.59 -2.32
N VAL A 664 6.28 -22.59 -3.07
CA VAL A 664 5.44 -21.72 -3.90
C VAL A 664 5.20 -22.37 -5.24
N VAL A 665 3.96 -22.41 -5.70
CA VAL A 665 3.61 -22.77 -7.07
C VAL A 665 2.66 -21.72 -7.64
N VAL A 666 2.97 -21.20 -8.83
CA VAL A 666 2.16 -20.19 -9.53
C VAL A 666 1.46 -20.87 -10.70
N ASN A 667 0.12 -20.95 -10.68
CA ASN A 667 -0.68 -21.67 -11.67
C ASN A 667 -2.05 -21.01 -11.91
N PRO A 668 -2.32 -20.47 -13.11
CA PRO A 668 -1.41 -20.28 -14.24
C PRO A 668 -0.19 -19.41 -13.93
N GLY A 669 0.95 -19.69 -14.56
CA GLY A 669 2.24 -19.10 -14.20
C GLY A 669 2.45 -17.64 -14.64
N ASN A 670 3.24 -16.90 -13.86
CA ASN A 670 3.72 -15.54 -14.18
C ASN A 670 5.23 -15.49 -13.88
N PRO A 671 6.09 -15.15 -14.85
CA PRO A 671 5.79 -14.50 -16.14
C PRO A 671 5.40 -15.44 -17.29
N THR A 672 5.43 -16.75 -17.08
CA THR A 672 5.55 -17.77 -18.14
C THR A 672 4.27 -18.25 -18.81
N GLY A 673 3.10 -18.00 -18.23
CA GLY A 673 1.79 -18.27 -18.85
C GLY A 673 1.42 -19.75 -19.03
N GLN A 674 2.12 -20.70 -18.41
CA GLN A 674 1.78 -22.12 -18.47
C GLN A 674 0.62 -22.47 -17.52
N VAL A 675 -0.11 -23.52 -17.86
CA VAL A 675 -1.15 -24.13 -17.01
C VAL A 675 -0.70 -25.55 -16.66
N LEU A 676 -0.69 -25.90 -15.38
CA LEU A 676 -0.33 -27.26 -14.94
C LEU A 676 -1.42 -28.27 -15.30
N VAL A 677 -1.02 -29.51 -15.55
CA VAL A 677 -1.92 -30.66 -15.70
C VAL A 677 -2.15 -31.33 -14.34
N GLU A 678 -3.31 -31.98 -14.17
CA GLU A 678 -3.73 -32.52 -12.87
C GLU A 678 -2.72 -33.56 -12.34
N GLU A 679 -2.16 -34.40 -13.21
CA GLU A 679 -1.17 -35.41 -12.84
C GLU A 679 0.07 -34.79 -12.19
N ASN A 680 0.57 -33.68 -12.73
CA ASN A 680 1.74 -32.99 -12.20
C ASN A 680 1.40 -32.19 -10.93
N GLN A 681 0.15 -31.74 -10.77
CA GLN A 681 -0.32 -31.19 -9.50
C GLN A 681 -0.40 -32.28 -8.41
N CYS A 682 -0.81 -33.51 -8.74
CA CYS A 682 -0.78 -34.63 -7.80
C CYS A 682 0.65 -34.90 -7.29
N GLU A 683 1.64 -34.99 -8.19
CA GLU A 683 3.06 -35.18 -7.81
C GLU A 683 3.58 -34.06 -6.88
N ILE A 684 3.18 -32.81 -7.12
CA ILE A 684 3.52 -31.66 -6.27
C ILE A 684 2.90 -31.80 -4.87
N VAL A 685 1.62 -32.19 -4.79
CA VAL A 685 0.91 -32.38 -3.51
C VAL A 685 1.51 -33.54 -2.72
N GLU A 686 1.81 -34.66 -3.38
CA GLU A 686 2.51 -35.81 -2.78
C GLU A 686 3.91 -35.42 -2.27
N LEU A 687 4.68 -34.63 -3.04
CA LEU A 687 5.99 -34.12 -2.61
C LEU A 687 5.84 -33.26 -1.35
N CYS A 688 4.91 -32.30 -1.32
CA CYS A 688 4.66 -31.46 -0.15
C CYS A 688 4.24 -32.27 1.08
N LYS A 689 3.36 -33.26 0.91
CA LYS A 689 2.93 -34.19 1.96
C LYS A 689 4.10 -34.98 2.55
N ASN A 690 4.89 -35.61 1.68
CA ASN A 690 6.02 -36.48 2.07
C ASN A 690 7.19 -35.69 2.69
N GLU A 691 7.34 -34.42 2.33
CA GLU A 691 8.45 -33.56 2.77
C GLU A 691 8.09 -32.55 3.86
N CYS A 692 6.84 -32.58 4.34
CA CYS A 692 6.25 -31.69 5.34
C CYS A 692 6.38 -30.19 4.97
N LEU A 693 6.15 -29.86 3.70
CA LEU A 693 6.20 -28.49 3.18
C LEU A 693 4.81 -27.86 3.16
N VAL A 694 4.71 -26.59 3.55
CA VAL A 694 3.51 -25.78 3.26
C VAL A 694 3.42 -25.52 1.77
N LEU A 695 2.31 -25.88 1.14
CA LEU A 695 2.03 -25.55 -0.24
C LEU A 695 1.40 -24.14 -0.32
N LEU A 696 2.09 -23.23 -0.99
CA LEU A 696 1.67 -21.85 -1.24
C LEU A 696 1.22 -21.74 -2.71
N ALA A 697 -0.07 -21.96 -2.95
CA ALA A 697 -0.66 -22.04 -4.28
C ALA A 697 -1.15 -20.65 -4.75
N ASP A 698 -0.42 -20.02 -5.65
CA ASP A 698 -0.80 -18.76 -6.28
C ASP A 698 -1.69 -19.02 -7.50
N GLU A 699 -3.00 -18.86 -7.29
CA GLU A 699 -4.07 -19.18 -8.24
C GLU A 699 -4.77 -17.89 -8.74
N VAL A 700 -4.07 -16.75 -8.71
CA VAL A 700 -4.63 -15.44 -9.10
C VAL A 700 -5.01 -15.34 -10.59
N TYR A 701 -4.50 -16.23 -11.44
CA TYR A 701 -4.78 -16.26 -12.88
C TYR A 701 -5.82 -17.31 -13.30
N GLN A 702 -6.55 -17.94 -12.37
CA GLN A 702 -7.41 -19.10 -12.66
C GLN A 702 -8.48 -18.91 -13.75
N GLU A 703 -8.96 -17.68 -13.97
CA GLU A 703 -9.91 -17.34 -15.03
C GLU A 703 -9.25 -17.01 -16.38
N ASN A 704 -7.92 -16.84 -16.43
CA ASN A 704 -7.16 -16.58 -17.65
C ASN A 704 -6.59 -17.89 -18.21
N ILE A 705 -7.43 -18.69 -18.89
CA ILE A 705 -7.04 -19.92 -19.60
C ILE A 705 -7.40 -19.75 -21.08
N TYR A 706 -6.42 -19.91 -21.98
CA TYR A 706 -6.56 -19.66 -23.42
C TYR A 706 -6.46 -20.93 -24.27
N THR A 707 -6.10 -22.07 -23.69
CA THR A 707 -5.92 -23.33 -24.42
C THR A 707 -7.05 -24.32 -24.12
N ASP A 708 -7.68 -24.86 -25.17
CA ASP A 708 -8.76 -25.86 -25.03
C ASP A 708 -8.29 -27.21 -24.45
N GLN A 709 -6.98 -27.45 -24.46
CA GLN A 709 -6.35 -28.70 -24.05
C GLN A 709 -6.25 -28.88 -22.53
N LYS A 710 -6.34 -27.80 -21.76
CA LYS A 710 -6.16 -27.79 -20.30
C LYS A 710 -7.27 -26.98 -19.65
N LYS A 711 -7.49 -27.22 -18.36
CA LYS A 711 -8.41 -26.45 -17.52
C LYS A 711 -7.71 -26.09 -16.23
N PHE A 712 -8.13 -25.01 -15.60
CA PHE A 712 -7.72 -24.74 -14.23
C PHE A 712 -8.25 -25.84 -13.29
N ASN A 713 -7.37 -26.36 -12.46
CA ASN A 713 -7.68 -27.21 -11.32
C ASN A 713 -7.02 -26.59 -10.08
N SER A 714 -7.79 -26.32 -9.02
CA SER A 714 -7.22 -25.81 -7.78
C SER A 714 -6.42 -26.89 -7.05
N PHE A 715 -5.35 -26.49 -6.36
CA PHE A 715 -4.57 -27.42 -5.54
C PHE A 715 -5.40 -28.01 -4.39
N LYS A 716 -6.42 -27.28 -3.91
CA LYS A 716 -7.41 -27.81 -2.96
C LYS A 716 -8.19 -28.99 -3.56
N LYS A 717 -8.73 -28.83 -4.77
CA LYS A 717 -9.44 -29.91 -5.48
C LYS A 717 -8.53 -31.12 -5.70
N VAL A 718 -7.31 -30.90 -6.18
CA VAL A 718 -6.34 -31.98 -6.45
C VAL A 718 -5.94 -32.72 -5.17
N ALA A 719 -5.65 -32.01 -4.07
CA ALA A 719 -5.32 -32.66 -2.80
C ALA A 719 -6.47 -33.53 -2.27
N ARG A 720 -7.72 -33.08 -2.43
CA ARG A 720 -8.91 -33.85 -2.03
C ARG A 720 -9.20 -35.01 -2.98
N SER A 721 -8.94 -34.89 -4.29
CA SER A 721 -9.19 -35.97 -5.26
C SER A 721 -8.25 -37.17 -5.07
N ILE A 722 -7.01 -36.94 -4.63
CA ILE A 722 -6.07 -38.01 -4.25
C ILE A 722 -6.22 -38.51 -2.80
N GLY A 723 -7.28 -38.08 -2.10
CA GLY A 723 -7.69 -38.62 -0.80
C GLY A 723 -7.07 -37.96 0.43
N TYR A 724 -6.34 -36.84 0.30
CA TYR A 724 -5.83 -36.10 1.46
C TYR A 724 -6.92 -35.21 2.07
N GLY A 725 -7.19 -35.41 3.37
CA GLY A 725 -8.10 -34.58 4.15
C GLY A 725 -7.50 -33.23 4.52
N GLU A 726 -8.21 -32.46 5.34
CA GLU A 726 -7.70 -31.16 5.82
C GLU A 726 -6.41 -31.33 6.64
N GLY A 727 -6.38 -32.23 7.62
CA GLY A 727 -5.19 -32.45 8.46
C GLY A 727 -4.00 -33.08 7.74
N ASP A 728 -4.12 -33.45 6.46
CA ASP A 728 -3.04 -34.16 5.75
C ASP A 728 -1.98 -33.23 5.17
N ILE A 729 -2.37 -32.08 4.60
CA ILE A 729 -1.46 -31.15 3.94
C ILE A 729 -1.79 -29.70 4.33
N SER A 730 -0.77 -28.97 4.76
CA SER A 730 -0.85 -27.53 5.00
C SER A 730 -0.82 -26.79 3.67
N LEU A 731 -1.97 -26.26 3.24
CA LEU A 731 -2.19 -25.59 1.96
C LEU A 731 -2.73 -24.17 2.19
N VAL A 732 -2.14 -23.19 1.51
CA VAL A 732 -2.66 -21.83 1.40
C VAL A 732 -2.84 -21.49 -0.08
N SER A 733 -4.09 -21.32 -0.52
CA SER A 733 -4.45 -20.86 -1.87
C SER A 733 -4.71 -19.36 -1.89
N PHE A 734 -4.16 -18.63 -2.87
CA PHE A 734 -4.32 -17.18 -3.02
C PHE A 734 -5.16 -16.82 -4.25
N HIS A 735 -6.05 -15.82 -4.13
CA HIS A 735 -6.78 -15.26 -5.26
C HIS A 735 -6.98 -13.74 -5.13
N SER A 736 -7.24 -13.05 -6.25
CA SER A 736 -7.37 -11.58 -6.28
C SER A 736 -8.18 -11.07 -7.46
N VAL A 737 -8.96 -10.02 -7.23
CA VAL A 737 -9.70 -9.25 -8.25
C VAL A 737 -8.79 -8.45 -9.21
N SER A 738 -7.46 -8.59 -9.11
CA SER A 738 -6.50 -7.80 -9.90
C SER A 738 -6.23 -8.34 -11.30
N ASN A 739 -6.61 -9.58 -11.60
CA ASN A 739 -6.30 -10.28 -12.86
C ASN A 739 -7.60 -10.74 -13.54
N GLY A 740 -7.66 -11.93 -14.15
CA GLY A 740 -8.86 -12.43 -14.80
C GLY A 740 -9.28 -11.60 -16.01
N TYR A 741 -10.57 -11.70 -16.36
CA TYR A 741 -11.24 -10.77 -17.26
C TYR A 741 -11.79 -9.52 -16.52
N TYR A 742 -11.75 -9.53 -15.18
CA TYR A 742 -12.29 -8.45 -14.35
C TYR A 742 -11.30 -7.30 -14.15
N GLY A 743 -9.99 -7.55 -13.98
CA GLY A 743 -8.93 -6.53 -14.11
C GLY A 743 -8.89 -5.38 -13.08
N GLU A 744 -9.72 -5.43 -12.04
CA GLU A 744 -9.97 -4.38 -11.03
C GLU A 744 -8.84 -4.22 -10.00
N CYS A 745 -7.60 -4.17 -10.47
CA CYS A 745 -6.38 -4.15 -9.68
C CYS A 745 -6.24 -2.97 -8.69
N GLY A 746 -6.84 -1.81 -8.99
CA GLY A 746 -6.94 -0.64 -8.11
C GLY A 746 -7.90 -0.83 -6.93
N ARG A 747 -8.84 -1.78 -7.02
CA ARG A 747 -9.80 -2.11 -5.94
C ARG A 747 -9.19 -2.93 -4.80
N ARG A 748 -7.99 -3.45 -5.01
CA ARG A 748 -7.23 -4.24 -4.02
C ARG A 748 -8.06 -5.39 -3.39
N GLY A 749 -8.96 -6.04 -4.12
CA GLY A 749 -9.70 -7.20 -3.62
C GLY A 749 -8.88 -8.50 -3.68
N GLY A 750 -9.01 -9.35 -2.67
CA GLY A 750 -8.42 -10.69 -2.67
C GLY A 750 -8.76 -11.53 -1.45
N TYR A 751 -8.42 -12.81 -1.52
CA TYR A 751 -8.48 -13.73 -0.37
C TYR A 751 -7.29 -14.68 -0.34
N MET A 752 -7.04 -15.25 0.84
CA MET A 752 -6.36 -16.53 0.98
C MET A 752 -7.29 -17.53 1.69
N GLU A 753 -7.26 -18.79 1.26
CA GLU A 753 -7.89 -19.92 1.94
C GLU A 753 -6.79 -20.73 2.65
N VAL A 754 -6.93 -20.99 3.95
CA VAL A 754 -5.92 -21.68 4.78
C VAL A 754 -6.47 -23.01 5.29
N THR A 755 -5.95 -24.13 4.78
CA THR A 755 -6.36 -25.49 5.16
C THR A 755 -5.17 -26.31 5.68
N GLY A 756 -5.44 -27.28 6.56
CA GLY A 756 -4.39 -28.13 7.16
C GLY A 756 -3.44 -27.43 8.12
N PHE A 757 -3.95 -26.40 8.81
CA PHE A 757 -3.29 -25.70 9.89
C PHE A 757 -4.08 -25.97 11.19
N SER A 758 -3.40 -26.21 12.31
CA SER A 758 -4.10 -26.38 13.59
C SER A 758 -4.81 -25.09 14.01
N SER A 759 -5.82 -25.19 14.88
CA SER A 759 -6.54 -24.03 15.42
C SER A 759 -5.59 -22.99 16.06
N GLU A 760 -4.53 -23.44 16.71
CA GLU A 760 -3.51 -22.59 17.32
C GLU A 760 -2.69 -21.83 16.26
N VAL A 761 -2.21 -22.52 15.21
CA VAL A 761 -1.48 -21.89 14.09
C VAL A 761 -2.39 -20.92 13.33
N ARG A 762 -3.69 -21.22 13.19
CA ARG A 762 -4.68 -20.30 12.62
C ARG A 762 -4.92 -19.06 13.49
N GLY A 763 -4.84 -19.21 14.81
CA GLY A 763 -4.83 -18.07 15.75
C GLY A 763 -3.68 -17.11 15.47
N GLU A 764 -2.48 -17.65 15.17
CA GLU A 764 -1.32 -16.86 14.79
C GLU A 764 -1.47 -16.19 13.41
N VAL A 765 -2.08 -16.87 12.42
CA VAL A 765 -2.47 -16.27 11.13
C VAL A 765 -3.42 -15.08 11.34
N TYR A 766 -4.47 -15.26 12.15
CA TYR A 766 -5.42 -14.20 12.48
C TYR A 766 -4.75 -13.04 13.22
N LYS A 767 -3.82 -13.32 14.14
CA LYS A 767 -3.06 -12.31 14.88
C LYS A 767 -2.29 -11.40 13.91
N VAL A 768 -1.57 -11.96 12.94
CA VAL A 768 -0.85 -11.18 11.92
C VAL A 768 -1.83 -10.39 11.03
N ALA A 769 -2.93 -11.01 10.58
CA ALA A 769 -3.95 -10.33 9.77
C ALA A 769 -4.56 -9.11 10.50
N SER A 770 -4.74 -9.22 11.81
CA SER A 770 -5.41 -8.21 12.64
C SER A 770 -4.63 -6.89 12.79
N LEU A 771 -3.32 -6.88 12.49
CA LEU A 771 -2.45 -5.70 12.62
C LEU A 771 -2.81 -4.59 11.62
N SER A 772 -3.24 -4.95 10.41
CA SER A 772 -3.78 -4.01 9.42
C SER A 772 -5.25 -3.65 9.66
N ALA A 773 -5.83 -4.03 10.80
CA ALA A 773 -7.23 -3.91 11.20
C ALA A 773 -8.25 -4.68 10.33
N CYS A 774 -8.30 -4.46 9.01
CA CYS A 774 -9.04 -5.21 7.99
C CYS A 774 -8.70 -4.70 6.59
N SER A 775 -8.91 -5.50 5.55
CA SER A 775 -8.82 -5.02 4.16
C SER A 775 -9.97 -4.09 3.77
N ASN A 776 -9.81 -3.37 2.67
CA ASN A 776 -10.81 -2.40 2.21
C ASN A 776 -12.13 -3.07 1.79
N ILE A 777 -13.27 -2.50 2.20
CA ILE A 777 -14.59 -3.13 2.05
C ILE A 777 -15.04 -3.24 0.59
N SER A 778 -14.71 -2.27 -0.27
CA SER A 778 -15.05 -2.33 -1.70
C SER A 778 -14.36 -3.49 -2.40
N GLY A 779 -13.09 -3.76 -2.09
CA GLY A 779 -12.36 -4.93 -2.55
C GLY A 779 -12.93 -6.26 -2.01
N GLN A 780 -13.48 -6.27 -0.79
CA GLN A 780 -14.17 -7.45 -0.23
C GLN A 780 -15.49 -7.74 -0.95
N ILE A 781 -16.32 -6.73 -1.19
CA ILE A 781 -17.57 -6.84 -1.95
C ILE A 781 -17.28 -7.31 -3.37
N LEU A 782 -16.29 -6.71 -4.04
CA LEU A 782 -15.93 -7.13 -5.39
C LEU A 782 -15.41 -8.58 -5.43
N MET A 783 -14.67 -9.03 -4.40
CA MET A 783 -14.23 -10.41 -4.30
C MET A 783 -15.40 -11.38 -4.16
N SER A 784 -16.47 -11.04 -3.43
CA SER A 784 -17.67 -11.90 -3.39
C SER A 784 -18.43 -11.89 -4.72
N LEU A 785 -18.49 -10.76 -5.43
CA LEU A 785 -19.11 -10.68 -6.76
C LEU A 785 -18.36 -11.52 -7.81
N VAL A 786 -17.03 -11.52 -7.78
CA VAL A 786 -16.19 -12.37 -8.66
C VAL A 786 -16.42 -13.86 -8.36
N MET A 787 -16.62 -14.23 -7.09
CA MET A 787 -16.88 -15.63 -6.69
C MET A 787 -18.35 -16.07 -6.83
N ASN A 788 -19.28 -15.12 -6.94
CA ASN A 788 -20.72 -15.36 -7.13
C ASN A 788 -21.27 -14.48 -8.28
N PRO A 789 -20.83 -14.69 -9.53
CA PRO A 789 -21.20 -13.89 -10.69
C PRO A 789 -22.71 -14.01 -11.05
N PRO A 790 -23.20 -13.25 -12.04
CA PRO A 790 -24.50 -13.48 -12.66
C PRO A 790 -24.70 -14.94 -13.09
N LYS A 791 -25.90 -15.48 -12.89
CA LYS A 791 -26.29 -16.88 -13.18
C LYS A 791 -27.33 -16.93 -14.30
N VAL A 792 -27.48 -18.09 -14.95
CA VAL A 792 -28.51 -18.30 -15.98
C VAL A 792 -29.90 -18.03 -15.38
N GLY A 793 -30.54 -16.94 -15.82
CA GLY A 793 -31.81 -16.46 -15.29
C GLY A 793 -31.76 -15.02 -14.76
N ASP A 794 -30.58 -14.54 -14.36
CA ASP A 794 -30.35 -13.15 -13.95
C ASP A 794 -30.45 -12.20 -15.17
N GLU A 795 -30.96 -10.98 -14.97
CA GLU A 795 -31.12 -9.96 -16.03
C GLU A 795 -29.77 -9.59 -16.67
N SER A 796 -28.72 -9.41 -15.86
CA SER A 796 -27.37 -9.07 -16.33
C SER A 796 -26.58 -10.23 -16.92
N TYR A 797 -27.05 -11.49 -16.81
CA TYR A 797 -26.27 -12.65 -17.23
C TYR A 797 -25.87 -12.64 -18.72
N PRO A 798 -26.75 -12.28 -19.69
CA PRO A 798 -26.39 -12.27 -21.10
C PRO A 798 -25.29 -11.25 -21.44
N SER A 799 -25.34 -10.03 -20.87
CA SER A 799 -24.32 -9.00 -21.09
C SER A 799 -23.00 -9.37 -20.41
N TYR A 800 -23.04 -9.75 -19.13
CA TYR A 800 -21.88 -10.25 -18.39
C TYR A 800 -21.16 -11.39 -19.15
N ARG A 801 -21.91 -12.35 -19.69
CA ARG A 801 -21.33 -13.44 -20.50
C ARG A 801 -20.70 -12.95 -21.79
N ALA A 802 -21.36 -12.06 -22.53
CA ALA A 802 -20.82 -11.51 -23.77
C ALA A 802 -19.52 -10.73 -23.53
N GLU A 803 -19.47 -9.89 -22.49
CA GLU A 803 -18.28 -9.13 -22.12
C GLU A 803 -17.13 -10.04 -21.69
N ARG A 804 -17.39 -10.98 -20.77
CA ARG A 804 -16.40 -11.95 -20.28
C ARG A 804 -15.79 -12.75 -21.43
N ASP A 805 -16.63 -13.33 -22.28
CA ASP A 805 -16.20 -14.21 -23.35
C ASP A 805 -15.48 -13.40 -24.45
N SER A 806 -15.86 -12.14 -24.68
CA SER A 806 -15.15 -11.19 -25.56
C SER A 806 -13.76 -10.82 -25.03
N ILE A 807 -13.63 -10.45 -23.74
CA ILE A 807 -12.35 -10.08 -23.12
C ILE A 807 -11.36 -11.26 -23.16
N LEU A 808 -11.80 -12.46 -22.79
CA LEU A 808 -10.95 -13.65 -22.82
C LEU A 808 -10.53 -14.03 -24.24
N SER A 809 -11.43 -13.91 -25.23
CA SER A 809 -11.12 -14.10 -26.65
C SER A 809 -10.06 -13.10 -27.14
N SER A 810 -10.21 -11.82 -26.79
CA SER A 810 -9.27 -10.77 -27.20
C SER A 810 -7.87 -10.93 -26.57
N LEU A 811 -7.81 -11.34 -25.29
CA LEU A 811 -6.55 -11.69 -24.62
C LEU A 811 -5.86 -12.90 -25.28
N SER A 812 -6.63 -13.93 -25.64
CA SER A 812 -6.13 -15.09 -26.39
C SER A 812 -5.57 -14.69 -27.76
N CYS A 813 -6.31 -13.90 -28.53
CA CYS A 813 -5.89 -13.34 -29.82
C CYS A 813 -4.58 -12.53 -29.68
N CYS A 814 -4.48 -11.68 -28.67
CA CYS A 814 -3.27 -10.91 -28.39
C CYS A 814 -2.08 -11.81 -28.02
N ALA A 815 -2.30 -12.85 -27.20
CA ALA A 815 -1.27 -13.83 -26.85
C ALA A 815 -0.75 -14.57 -28.09
N GLU A 816 -1.64 -15.12 -28.93
CA GLU A 816 -1.26 -15.83 -30.15
C GLU A 816 -0.53 -14.91 -31.14
N ALA A 817 -1.00 -13.67 -31.32
CA ALA A 817 -0.35 -12.68 -32.18
C ALA A 817 1.07 -12.33 -31.69
N MET A 818 1.27 -12.13 -30.37
CA MET A 818 2.59 -11.86 -29.80
C MET A 818 3.51 -13.08 -29.88
N VAL A 819 3.04 -14.28 -29.54
CA VAL A 819 3.83 -15.52 -29.62
C VAL A 819 4.26 -15.81 -31.06
N SER A 820 3.35 -15.69 -32.03
CA SER A 820 3.65 -15.85 -33.45
C SER A 820 4.68 -14.82 -33.94
N THR A 821 4.50 -13.56 -33.54
CA THR A 821 5.43 -12.47 -33.86
C THR A 821 6.83 -12.75 -33.30
N PHE A 822 6.97 -13.03 -32.00
CA PHE A 822 8.29 -13.25 -31.40
C PHE A 822 8.99 -14.49 -31.96
N ASN A 823 8.26 -15.56 -32.30
CA ASN A 823 8.86 -16.73 -32.98
C ASN A 823 9.23 -16.48 -34.45
N SER A 824 8.78 -15.38 -35.06
CA SER A 824 9.20 -14.97 -36.41
C SER A 824 10.43 -14.06 -36.42
N MET A 825 10.85 -13.54 -35.25
CA MET A 825 11.99 -12.63 -35.11
C MET A 825 13.32 -13.37 -35.01
N GLU A 826 14.37 -12.83 -35.65
CA GLU A 826 15.71 -13.40 -35.59
C GLU A 826 16.22 -13.44 -34.14
N GLY A 827 16.69 -14.61 -33.71
CA GLY A 827 17.26 -14.80 -32.38
C GLY A 827 16.25 -14.85 -31.24
N MET A 828 14.93 -14.85 -31.51
CA MET A 828 13.90 -14.99 -30.48
C MET A 828 13.17 -16.33 -30.54
N THR A 829 12.72 -16.80 -29.37
CA THR A 829 11.79 -17.92 -29.23
C THR A 829 10.79 -17.62 -28.13
N CYS A 830 9.52 -17.96 -28.31
CA CYS A 830 8.48 -17.73 -27.32
C CYS A 830 7.57 -18.96 -27.19
N ASN A 831 7.49 -19.51 -25.98
CA ASN A 831 6.50 -20.55 -25.66
C ASN A 831 5.07 -20.00 -25.79
N LYS A 832 4.10 -20.90 -26.04
CA LYS A 832 2.68 -20.56 -26.00
C LYS A 832 2.30 -20.13 -24.57
N ALA A 833 1.63 -18.99 -24.43
CA ALA A 833 0.89 -18.67 -23.22
C ALA A 833 -0.42 -19.48 -23.22
N GLU A 834 -0.48 -20.50 -22.37
CA GLU A 834 -1.68 -21.32 -22.15
C GLU A 834 -2.71 -20.60 -21.25
N GLY A 835 -2.24 -19.60 -20.49
CA GLY A 835 -3.02 -18.76 -19.59
C GLY A 835 -2.22 -17.56 -19.06
N GLY A 836 -2.71 -16.93 -17.99
CA GLY A 836 -2.06 -15.74 -17.40
C GLY A 836 -2.29 -14.45 -18.20
N ILE A 837 -1.44 -13.44 -18.02
CA ILE A 837 -1.57 -12.11 -18.67
C ILE A 837 -0.29 -11.64 -19.39
N SER A 838 0.62 -12.56 -19.70
CA SER A 838 1.94 -12.22 -20.23
C SER A 838 2.52 -13.33 -21.08
N VAL A 839 3.43 -12.93 -21.95
CA VAL A 839 4.35 -13.82 -22.67
C VAL A 839 5.77 -13.55 -22.19
N PHE A 840 6.61 -14.60 -22.24
CA PHE A 840 8.00 -14.54 -21.76
C PHE A 840 8.97 -15.06 -22.86
N PRO A 841 9.17 -14.28 -23.94
CA PRO A 841 10.14 -14.60 -24.98
C PRO A 841 11.58 -14.67 -24.46
N SER A 842 12.32 -15.65 -24.97
CA SER A 842 13.78 -15.77 -24.85
C SER A 842 14.46 -15.04 -25.99
N VAL A 843 15.61 -14.42 -25.71
CA VAL A 843 16.39 -13.60 -26.65
C VAL A 843 17.84 -14.07 -26.67
N ARG A 844 18.28 -14.56 -27.83
CA ARG A 844 19.68 -14.93 -28.08
C ARG A 844 20.50 -13.68 -28.38
N LEU A 845 21.01 -13.04 -27.33
CA LEU A 845 21.87 -11.87 -27.48
C LEU A 845 23.25 -12.27 -28.07
N PRO A 846 23.75 -11.54 -29.08
CA PRO A 846 25.09 -11.80 -29.63
C PRO A 846 26.19 -11.36 -28.64
N PRO A 847 27.40 -11.94 -28.70
CA PRO A 847 28.50 -11.61 -27.76
C PRO A 847 28.77 -10.11 -27.62
N ARG A 848 28.75 -9.37 -28.73
CA ARG A 848 28.94 -7.90 -28.72
C ARG A 848 27.87 -7.11 -27.96
N ALA A 849 26.66 -7.65 -27.82
CA ALA A 849 25.59 -7.03 -27.01
C ALA A 849 25.80 -7.33 -25.52
N ILE A 850 26.32 -8.51 -25.19
CA ILE A 850 26.71 -8.89 -23.82
C ILE A 850 27.89 -8.02 -23.37
N GLU A 851 28.95 -7.93 -24.19
CA GLU A 851 30.10 -7.04 -23.97
C GLU A 851 29.67 -5.57 -23.79
N ALA A 852 28.68 -5.09 -24.54
CA ALA A 852 28.15 -3.74 -24.40
C ALA A 852 27.37 -3.53 -23.10
N ALA A 853 26.59 -4.53 -22.67
CA ALA A 853 25.87 -4.50 -21.40
C ALA A 853 26.85 -4.53 -20.20
N GLU A 854 27.90 -5.36 -20.27
CA GLU A 854 29.00 -5.40 -19.31
C GLU A 854 29.73 -4.05 -19.23
N ALA A 855 30.04 -3.44 -20.37
CA ALA A 855 30.67 -2.10 -20.43
C ALA A 855 29.78 -0.99 -19.85
N MET A 856 28.46 -1.17 -19.82
CA MET A 856 27.50 -0.30 -19.15
C MET A 856 27.20 -0.68 -17.69
N ASN A 857 27.82 -1.76 -17.17
CA ASN A 857 27.55 -2.33 -15.84
C ASN A 857 26.05 -2.66 -15.64
N THR A 858 25.47 -3.35 -16.63
CA THR A 858 24.07 -3.78 -16.67
C THR A 858 23.94 -5.23 -17.12
N GLU A 859 22.93 -5.95 -16.65
CA GLU A 859 22.58 -7.27 -17.18
C GLU A 859 22.20 -7.19 -18.69
N PRO A 860 22.53 -8.20 -19.53
CA PRO A 860 22.28 -8.12 -20.97
C PRO A 860 20.81 -7.94 -21.36
N ASP A 861 19.87 -8.48 -20.58
CA ASP A 861 18.43 -8.27 -20.80
C ASP A 861 17.92 -6.90 -20.33
N VAL A 862 18.47 -6.36 -19.24
CA VAL A 862 18.24 -4.97 -18.81
C VAL A 862 18.73 -4.00 -19.89
N PHE A 863 19.92 -4.22 -20.43
CA PHE A 863 20.44 -3.46 -21.56
C PHE A 863 19.50 -3.54 -22.77
N TYR A 864 19.08 -4.74 -23.17
CA TYR A 864 18.12 -4.93 -24.25
C TYR A 864 16.79 -4.17 -24.00
N ALA A 865 16.21 -4.29 -22.80
CA ALA A 865 14.96 -3.63 -22.43
C ALA A 865 15.07 -2.09 -22.43
N LEU A 866 16.20 -1.53 -21.98
CA LEU A 866 16.46 -0.09 -22.07
C LEU A 866 16.55 0.38 -23.52
N ARG A 867 17.29 -0.34 -24.38
CA ARG A 867 17.44 0.02 -25.79
C ARG A 867 16.13 -0.10 -26.56
N LEU A 868 15.30 -1.08 -26.22
CA LEU A 868 13.93 -1.20 -26.72
C LEU A 868 13.08 0.02 -26.33
N LEU A 869 13.05 0.38 -25.04
CA LEU A 869 12.32 1.53 -24.52
C LEU A 869 12.75 2.83 -25.22
N GLU A 870 14.05 3.09 -25.29
CA GLU A 870 14.62 4.29 -25.93
C GLU A 870 14.29 4.39 -27.42
N SER A 871 14.17 3.25 -28.12
CA SER A 871 13.93 3.22 -29.57
C SER A 871 12.45 3.18 -29.97
N THR A 872 11.56 2.72 -29.08
CA THR A 872 10.16 2.38 -29.45
C THR A 872 9.08 2.96 -28.51
N GLY A 873 9.47 3.41 -27.32
CA GLY A 873 8.55 3.72 -26.22
C GLY A 873 7.94 2.49 -25.54
N ILE A 874 8.31 1.26 -25.94
CA ILE A 874 7.76 0.03 -25.36
C ILE A 874 8.49 -0.31 -24.06
N VAL A 875 7.72 -0.42 -22.96
CA VAL A 875 8.22 -0.86 -21.66
C VAL A 875 8.03 -2.38 -21.54
N VAL A 876 9.12 -3.11 -21.36
CA VAL A 876 9.12 -4.54 -20.98
C VAL A 876 9.87 -4.72 -19.67
N VAL A 877 9.61 -5.83 -18.96
CA VAL A 877 10.35 -6.17 -17.73
C VAL A 877 11.43 -7.21 -18.08
N PRO A 878 12.73 -6.95 -17.85
CA PRO A 878 13.79 -7.89 -18.20
C PRO A 878 13.74 -9.18 -17.35
N GLY A 879 14.18 -10.30 -17.93
CA GLY A 879 14.11 -11.64 -17.35
C GLY A 879 14.82 -11.77 -16.00
N SER A 880 15.94 -11.07 -15.82
CA SER A 880 16.72 -10.97 -14.59
C SER A 880 15.90 -10.54 -13.36
N VAL A 881 14.78 -9.82 -13.52
CA VAL A 881 13.86 -9.45 -12.43
C VAL A 881 13.06 -10.64 -11.89
N PHE A 882 12.77 -11.63 -12.75
CA PHE A 882 12.03 -12.84 -12.39
C PHE A 882 12.95 -14.02 -12.02
N GLY A 883 14.26 -13.83 -12.21
CA GLY A 883 15.25 -14.91 -12.28
C GLY A 883 15.14 -15.71 -13.58
N GLN A 884 16.25 -16.28 -14.03
CA GLN A 884 16.31 -17.15 -15.21
C GLN A 884 17.47 -18.16 -15.09
N VAL A 885 17.52 -19.13 -15.99
CA VAL A 885 18.66 -20.07 -16.06
C VAL A 885 19.92 -19.28 -16.44
N PRO A 886 21.07 -19.46 -15.75
CA PRO A 886 22.30 -18.73 -16.10
C PRO A 886 22.71 -18.94 -17.57
N GLY A 887 22.92 -17.84 -18.29
CA GLY A 887 23.26 -17.85 -19.72
C GLY A 887 22.06 -17.82 -20.68
N THR A 888 20.83 -17.71 -20.18
CA THR A 888 19.65 -17.35 -20.98
C THR A 888 19.16 -15.94 -20.60
N TRP A 889 18.45 -15.28 -21.52
CA TRP A 889 17.98 -13.90 -21.37
C TRP A 889 16.56 -13.78 -21.90
N HIS A 890 15.69 -13.09 -21.16
CA HIS A 890 14.27 -12.99 -21.49
C HIS A 890 13.75 -11.57 -21.26
N PHE A 891 12.50 -11.32 -21.66
CA PHE A 891 11.70 -10.23 -21.12
C PHE A 891 10.24 -10.64 -21.01
N ARG A 892 9.50 -10.06 -20.06
CA ARG A 892 8.05 -10.19 -19.95
C ARG A 892 7.37 -9.07 -20.73
N CYS A 893 6.48 -9.44 -21.66
CA CYS A 893 5.55 -8.53 -22.32
C CYS A 893 4.11 -8.86 -21.89
N THR A 894 3.28 -7.85 -21.65
CA THR A 894 1.87 -8.04 -21.27
C THR A 894 0.99 -8.17 -22.51
N ILE A 895 -0.04 -9.03 -22.43
CA ILE A 895 -1.04 -9.22 -23.51
C ILE A 895 -2.30 -8.35 -23.30
N LEU A 896 -2.29 -7.47 -22.30
CA LEU A 896 -3.37 -6.57 -21.92
C LEU A 896 -3.73 -5.45 -22.92
N PRO A 897 -2.83 -4.97 -23.82
CA PRO A 897 -3.23 -3.97 -24.81
C PRO A 897 -4.30 -4.52 -25.76
N GLN A 898 -5.35 -3.73 -26.03
CA GLN A 898 -6.38 -4.02 -27.03
C GLN A 898 -5.76 -4.44 -28.37
N GLU A 899 -6.41 -5.34 -29.12
CA GLU A 899 -5.87 -5.96 -30.34
C GLU A 899 -5.23 -4.99 -31.34
N GLU A 900 -5.86 -3.82 -31.59
CA GLU A 900 -5.28 -2.81 -32.47
C GLU A 900 -3.95 -2.26 -31.92
N LYS A 901 -3.93 -1.91 -30.62
CA LYS A 901 -2.72 -1.44 -29.94
C LYS A 901 -1.66 -2.52 -29.85
N THR A 902 -2.05 -3.80 -29.71
CA THR A 902 -1.15 -4.95 -29.82
C THR A 902 -0.52 -5.05 -31.22
N ARG A 903 -1.27 -4.82 -32.31
CA ARG A 903 -0.71 -4.74 -33.68
C ARG A 903 0.27 -3.57 -33.83
N GLN A 904 -0.01 -2.43 -33.23
CA GLN A 904 0.90 -1.26 -33.21
C GLN A 904 2.18 -1.53 -32.39
N ILE A 905 2.10 -2.29 -31.29
CA ILE A 905 3.26 -2.72 -30.50
C ILE A 905 4.12 -3.70 -31.33
N ILE A 906 3.48 -4.69 -31.96
CA ILE A 906 4.13 -5.67 -32.86
C ILE A 906 4.86 -4.96 -34.02
N SER A 907 4.25 -3.97 -34.67
CA SER A 907 4.89 -3.26 -35.78
C SER A 907 6.10 -2.42 -35.32
N ARG A 908 6.06 -1.84 -34.12
CA ARG A 908 7.20 -1.13 -33.51
C ARG A 908 8.37 -2.04 -33.14
N PHE A 909 8.10 -3.27 -32.68
CA PHE A 909 9.17 -4.28 -32.52
C PHE A 909 9.82 -4.62 -33.87
N ASN A 910 9.03 -4.76 -34.94
CA ASN A 910 9.51 -5.12 -36.28
C ASN A 910 10.27 -3.99 -37.02
N TYR A 911 10.06 -2.71 -36.69
CA TYR A 911 10.56 -1.57 -37.47
C TYR A 911 12.11 -1.43 -37.49
N ASN A 912 12.83 -2.14 -36.61
CA ASN A 912 14.30 -2.20 -36.62
C ASN A 912 14.90 -3.16 -37.68
N SER A 913 14.07 -3.79 -38.53
CA SER A 913 14.52 -4.74 -39.56
C SER A 913 15.07 -4.11 -40.87
N MET A 914 15.10 -2.77 -40.99
CA MET A 914 16.01 -2.04 -41.90
C MET A 914 16.14 -0.56 -41.45
N PRO A 915 17.37 -0.02 -41.40
CA PRO A 915 17.85 0.77 -42.54
C PRO A 915 19.25 0.37 -43.01
N SER A 916 19.41 0.24 -44.32
CA SER A 916 20.64 -0.12 -45.03
C SER A 916 21.62 1.07 -45.17
N SER A 917 22.05 1.67 -44.06
CA SER A 917 23.18 2.62 -44.05
C SER A 917 24.02 2.48 -42.77
N MET A 918 25.34 2.47 -42.93
CA MET A 918 26.31 2.13 -41.87
C MET A 918 26.76 3.36 -41.04
N ASP A 919 26.05 4.49 -41.18
CA ASP A 919 26.52 5.82 -40.76
C ASP A 919 25.97 6.33 -39.42
N SER A 920 24.89 5.74 -38.89
CA SER A 920 24.26 6.19 -37.62
C SER A 920 25.08 5.86 -36.36
N LEU A 921 26.15 5.06 -36.48
CA LEU A 921 27.01 4.62 -35.38
C LEU A 921 28.13 5.62 -34.99
N ARG A 922 28.19 6.82 -35.59
CA ARG A 922 29.29 7.79 -35.36
C ARG A 922 28.96 9.00 -34.46
N CYS A 923 27.72 9.16 -33.99
CA CYS A 923 27.28 10.39 -33.32
C CYS A 923 26.92 10.21 -31.83
N TYR A 924 27.74 9.53 -31.03
CA TYR A 924 27.66 9.58 -29.57
C TYR A 924 29.04 9.81 -28.93
N SER A 925 29.29 11.05 -28.53
CA SER A 925 30.43 11.42 -27.68
C SER A 925 30.17 11.02 -26.22
N PRO A 926 31.13 10.49 -25.44
CA PRO A 926 30.88 9.95 -24.10
C PRO A 926 30.66 11.01 -22.98
N HIS A 927 30.13 12.19 -23.29
CA HIS A 927 30.25 13.38 -22.42
C HIS A 927 28.92 14.09 -22.08
N THR A 928 27.83 13.35 -21.82
CA THR A 928 26.69 13.87 -21.02
C THR A 928 26.03 12.80 -20.15
N ILE A 929 26.74 12.27 -19.15
CA ILE A 929 26.11 11.64 -17.97
C ILE A 929 26.79 12.18 -16.71
N LEU A 930 26.20 13.22 -16.10
CA LEU A 930 26.62 13.71 -14.79
C LEU A 930 26.03 12.82 -13.69
N ILE A 931 26.72 11.73 -13.39
CA ILE A 931 26.52 10.98 -12.14
C ILE A 931 27.24 11.74 -11.01
N PRO A 932 26.59 12.06 -9.88
CA PRO A 932 27.25 12.65 -8.72
C PRO A 932 28.28 11.67 -8.13
N LYS A 933 29.57 11.83 -8.48
CA LYS A 933 30.65 11.02 -7.91
C LYS A 933 31.09 11.56 -6.56
N THR A 934 30.72 10.87 -5.49
CA THR A 934 31.29 11.08 -4.16
C THR A 934 32.76 10.62 -4.07
N ILE A 935 33.51 11.36 -3.27
CA ILE A 935 34.96 11.38 -3.12
C ILE A 935 35.58 9.99 -2.86
N ARG A 936 36.53 9.56 -3.71
CA ARG A 936 37.69 8.73 -3.32
C ARG A 936 38.97 9.20 -4.02
N SER A 937 40.10 8.84 -3.42
CA SER A 937 41.41 9.51 -3.50
C SER A 937 42.21 9.33 -4.79
N ARG A 938 43.13 10.28 -5.03
CA ARG A 938 44.09 10.35 -6.16
C ARG A 938 45.13 9.21 -6.14
N ASN A 939 45.51 8.71 -7.33
CA ASN A 939 46.87 8.80 -7.91
C ASN A 939 47.10 7.74 -9.02
N LEU A 940 47.47 8.17 -10.25
CA LEU A 940 48.62 7.66 -11.06
C LEU A 940 48.52 7.99 -12.58
N ILE A 941 49.35 8.96 -13.00
CA ILE A 941 50.25 9.04 -14.19
C ILE A 941 49.76 8.75 -15.65
N ARG A 942 50.22 9.64 -16.55
CA ARG A 942 50.04 9.77 -18.02
C ARG A 942 50.71 8.70 -18.92
N ALA A 943 50.15 8.50 -20.12
CA ALA A 943 50.79 8.51 -21.48
C ALA A 943 49.67 8.31 -22.55
N SER A 944 49.37 9.22 -23.50
CA SER A 944 50.00 9.53 -24.81
C SER A 944 50.09 8.32 -25.78
N MET A 945 49.81 8.37 -27.09
CA MET A 945 49.15 9.34 -28.02
C MET A 945 49.06 8.64 -29.40
N ASP A 946 48.13 9.04 -30.28
CA ASP A 946 48.22 8.93 -31.77
C ASP A 946 48.36 7.54 -32.46
N SER A 947 47.99 7.32 -33.74
CA SER A 947 47.04 7.98 -34.66
C SER A 947 46.85 7.12 -35.94
N SER A 948 45.85 7.49 -36.77
CA SER A 948 45.72 7.19 -38.22
C SER A 948 45.43 5.73 -38.69
N PHE A 949 44.46 5.58 -39.62
CA PHE A 949 44.74 5.31 -41.04
C PHE A 949 43.49 5.51 -41.94
N SER A 950 43.72 5.65 -43.25
CA SER A 950 42.78 6.10 -44.28
C SER A 950 42.15 4.97 -45.13
N GLY A 951 41.08 5.28 -45.88
CA GLY A 951 40.61 4.48 -47.04
C GLY A 951 41.55 4.57 -48.28
N PRO A 952 41.16 4.15 -49.51
CA PRO A 952 39.80 4.29 -50.08
C PRO A 952 39.27 3.20 -51.10
N GLU A 953 37.99 3.37 -51.48
CA GLU A 953 37.35 3.21 -52.82
C GLU A 953 37.23 1.91 -53.68
N SER A 954 35.96 1.51 -53.87
CA SER A 954 35.23 1.29 -55.17
C SER A 954 35.21 -0.09 -55.89
N LYS A 955 33.98 -0.53 -56.27
CA LYS A 955 33.51 -0.77 -57.67
C LYS A 955 32.02 -1.21 -57.77
N LYS A 956 31.43 -1.05 -58.98
CA LYS A 956 29.98 -1.18 -59.31
C LYS A 956 29.59 -2.54 -59.94
N ALA A 957 28.31 -2.94 -59.84
CA ALA A 957 27.50 -3.60 -60.91
C ALA A 957 25.99 -3.75 -60.49
N PRO A 958 25.01 -4.08 -61.38
CA PRO A 958 23.76 -3.31 -61.46
C PRO A 958 22.40 -4.07 -61.59
N ASN A 959 21.31 -3.26 -61.60
CA ASN A 959 19.98 -3.44 -62.24
C ASN A 959 18.95 -4.50 -61.77
N SER A 960 17.78 -4.02 -61.35
CA SER A 960 16.45 -4.59 -61.68
C SER A 960 15.37 -3.48 -61.73
N VAL A 961 14.20 -3.75 -62.33
CA VAL A 961 13.28 -2.76 -62.97
C VAL A 961 12.06 -2.39 -62.11
N SER A 962 11.48 -1.19 -62.32
CA SER A 962 10.38 -0.59 -61.55
C SER A 962 9.09 -0.31 -62.34
N PHE A 963 7.93 -0.43 -61.67
CA PHE A 963 6.64 0.24 -61.90
C PHE A 963 5.97 0.39 -60.50
N THR A 964 5.13 1.36 -60.12
CA THR A 964 4.15 2.23 -60.83
C THR A 964 4.05 3.66 -60.25
N SER A 965 3.42 4.58 -61.04
CA SER A 965 2.65 5.80 -60.66
C SER A 965 3.12 6.75 -59.54
N LYS A 966 3.35 8.02 -59.89
CA LYS A 966 3.74 9.11 -58.99
C LYS A 966 2.54 9.82 -58.34
N VAL A 967 2.57 9.96 -57.01
CA VAL A 967 2.05 11.15 -56.32
C VAL A 967 3.27 11.83 -55.69
N ASN A 968 3.54 13.09 -56.06
CA ASN A 968 4.64 13.84 -55.46
C ASN A 968 4.18 14.40 -54.10
N LYS A 969 4.70 13.85 -53.00
CA LYS A 969 4.52 14.42 -51.65
C LYS A 969 5.28 15.76 -51.61
N VAL A 970 4.59 16.88 -51.34
CA VAL A 970 5.22 18.22 -51.36
C VAL A 970 5.48 18.74 -49.94
N TYR A 971 4.57 18.53 -48.98
CA TYR A 971 4.79 18.93 -47.59
C TYR A 971 3.93 18.11 -46.60
N GLU A 972 4.47 17.82 -45.41
CA GLU A 972 3.78 17.13 -44.31
C GLU A 972 4.22 17.78 -42.99
N ASP A 973 3.27 18.39 -42.26
CA ASP A 973 3.54 18.98 -40.95
C ASP A 973 2.81 18.22 -39.85
N LYS A 974 3.57 17.36 -39.17
CA LYS A 974 3.08 16.52 -38.08
C LYS A 974 2.70 17.29 -36.81
N SER A 975 3.16 18.55 -36.67
CA SER A 975 2.82 19.39 -35.51
C SER A 975 1.47 20.09 -35.66
N MET A 976 1.07 20.35 -36.90
CA MET A 976 -0.21 20.99 -37.25
C MET A 976 -1.29 19.98 -37.67
N GLY A 977 -0.91 18.73 -37.94
CA GLY A 977 -1.83 17.67 -38.35
C GLY A 977 -2.29 17.81 -39.79
N ILE A 978 -1.44 18.31 -40.70
CA ILE A 978 -1.80 18.61 -42.10
C ILE A 978 -0.88 17.89 -43.09
N LEU A 979 -1.48 17.26 -44.10
CA LEU A 979 -0.83 16.66 -45.26
C LEU A 979 -1.20 17.43 -46.53
N CYS A 980 -0.20 17.92 -47.28
CA CYS A 980 -0.44 18.61 -48.57
C CYS A 980 0.17 17.84 -49.75
N TYR A 981 -0.64 17.58 -50.77
CA TYR A 981 -0.27 16.89 -52.01
C TYR A 981 -0.92 17.55 -53.22
N THR A 982 -0.28 17.44 -54.39
CA THR A 982 -0.92 17.81 -55.67
C THR A 982 -1.67 16.62 -56.23
N ASP A 983 -2.91 16.83 -56.65
CA ASP A 983 -3.72 15.80 -57.31
C ASP A 983 -3.32 15.57 -58.79
N GLU A 984 -4.05 14.70 -59.49
CA GLU A 984 -3.78 14.38 -60.91
C GLU A 984 -4.04 15.55 -61.88
N SER A 985 -4.78 16.58 -61.45
CA SER A 985 -4.98 17.83 -62.21
C SER A 985 -3.87 18.86 -61.96
N GLY A 986 -3.06 18.65 -60.92
CA GLY A 986 -2.00 19.58 -60.48
C GLY A 986 -2.48 20.61 -59.44
N GLU A 987 -3.71 20.48 -58.92
CA GLU A 987 -4.23 21.36 -57.88
C GLU A 987 -3.72 20.91 -56.50
N LEU A 988 -3.37 21.87 -55.63
CA LEU A 988 -2.79 21.60 -54.32
C LEU A 988 -3.89 21.35 -53.27
N ILE A 989 -4.03 20.11 -52.84
CA ILE A 989 -4.96 19.68 -51.79
C ILE A 989 -4.21 19.59 -50.47
N CYS A 990 -4.80 20.12 -49.40
CA CYS A 990 -4.30 19.97 -48.02
C CYS A 990 -5.40 19.40 -47.13
N GLU A 991 -5.12 18.28 -46.47
CA GLU A 991 -6.07 17.55 -45.61
C GLU A 991 -5.59 17.57 -44.15
N GLY A 992 -6.52 17.75 -43.21
CA GLY A 992 -6.30 17.59 -41.78
C GLY A 992 -6.58 16.15 -41.32
N PHE A 993 -5.81 15.63 -40.36
CA PHE A 993 -5.87 14.20 -40.00
C PHE A 993 -7.12 13.73 -39.21
N ASP A 994 -8.00 14.63 -38.77
CA ASP A 994 -9.24 14.28 -38.02
C ASP A 994 -10.51 14.71 -38.77
N GLU A 995 -11.61 13.95 -38.59
CA GLU A 995 -12.86 14.00 -39.37
C GLU A 995 -13.70 15.30 -39.23
N GLY A 996 -13.16 16.43 -39.70
CA GLY A 996 -13.83 17.73 -39.79
C GLY A 996 -14.27 18.10 -41.22
N PRO A 997 -15.17 19.10 -41.39
CA PRO A 997 -15.59 19.56 -42.71
C PRO A 997 -14.43 20.19 -43.50
N ARG A 998 -14.41 19.98 -44.82
CA ARG A 998 -13.39 20.53 -45.73
C ARG A 998 -13.34 22.06 -45.65
N LEU A 999 -12.25 22.60 -45.12
CA LEU A 999 -11.96 24.03 -45.06
C LEU A 999 -11.23 24.48 -46.33
N THR A 1000 -11.62 25.63 -46.89
CA THR A 1000 -10.88 26.25 -47.99
C THR A 1000 -9.69 27.05 -47.48
N TRP A 1001 -8.76 27.42 -48.37
CA TRP A 1001 -7.62 28.28 -48.01
C TRP A 1001 -8.07 29.65 -47.47
N GLN A 1002 -9.24 30.15 -47.89
CA GLN A 1002 -9.83 31.39 -47.38
C GLN A 1002 -10.38 31.23 -45.95
N ASP A 1003 -10.92 30.05 -45.60
CA ASP A 1003 -11.33 29.74 -44.23
C ASP A 1003 -10.10 29.64 -43.30
N MET A 1004 -9.00 29.06 -43.79
CA MET A 1004 -7.72 28.98 -43.07
C MET A 1004 -7.11 30.36 -42.81
N GLU A 1005 -7.11 31.28 -43.79
CA GLU A 1005 -6.70 32.67 -43.55
C GLU A 1005 -7.55 33.36 -42.47
N LYS A 1006 -8.87 33.15 -42.50
CA LYS A 1006 -9.79 33.74 -41.53
C LYS A 1006 -9.52 33.21 -40.12
N ILE A 1007 -9.39 31.89 -39.97
CA ILE A 1007 -9.06 31.23 -38.69
C ILE A 1007 -7.71 31.72 -38.16
N ASN A 1008 -6.70 31.91 -39.01
CA ASN A 1008 -5.40 32.42 -38.58
C ASN A 1008 -5.47 33.88 -38.11
N ARG A 1009 -6.21 34.77 -38.80
CA ARG A 1009 -6.42 36.16 -38.34
C ARG A 1009 -7.18 36.21 -37.00
N GLU A 1010 -8.19 35.35 -36.82
CA GLU A 1010 -8.93 35.26 -35.55
C GLU A 1010 -8.04 34.71 -34.41
N LYS A 1011 -7.13 33.78 -34.70
CA LYS A 1011 -6.11 33.31 -33.74
C LYS A 1011 -5.07 34.37 -33.39
N GLU A 1012 -4.59 35.15 -34.36
CA GLU A 1012 -3.64 36.25 -34.12
C GLU A 1012 -4.25 37.36 -33.26
N LEU A 1013 -5.49 37.78 -33.58
CA LEU A 1013 -6.25 38.75 -32.77
C LEU A 1013 -6.40 38.27 -31.32
N LYS A 1014 -6.76 36.99 -31.13
CA LYS A 1014 -6.92 36.41 -29.79
C LYS A 1014 -5.59 36.29 -29.03
N ALA A 1015 -4.50 35.93 -29.71
CA ALA A 1015 -3.17 35.89 -29.11
C ALA A 1015 -2.63 37.28 -28.72
N GLU A 1016 -3.05 38.33 -29.42
CA GLU A 1016 -2.71 39.72 -29.07
C GLU A 1016 -3.56 40.25 -27.91
N GLU A 1017 -4.83 39.82 -27.81
CA GLU A 1017 -5.71 40.09 -26.67
C GLU A 1017 -5.23 39.37 -25.39
N ASP A 1018 -4.86 38.09 -25.48
CA ASP A 1018 -4.24 37.32 -24.39
C ASP A 1018 -2.89 37.92 -23.94
N ARG A 1019 -2.10 38.48 -24.87
CA ARG A 1019 -0.89 39.24 -24.53
C ARG A 1019 -1.20 40.52 -23.76
N ARG A 1020 -2.26 41.25 -24.13
CA ARG A 1020 -2.74 42.44 -23.39
C ARG A 1020 -3.20 42.08 -21.98
N GLU A 1021 -3.98 41.02 -21.81
CA GLU A 1021 -4.35 40.51 -20.50
C GLU A 1021 -3.13 40.11 -19.66
N ARG A 1022 -2.17 39.37 -20.22
CA ARG A 1022 -0.93 39.01 -19.51
C ARG A 1022 -0.13 40.24 -19.08
N MET A 1023 -0.01 41.27 -19.92
CA MET A 1023 0.71 42.48 -19.54
C MET A 1023 -0.03 43.35 -18.51
N MET A 1024 -1.37 43.30 -18.42
CA MET A 1024 -2.09 43.94 -17.30
C MET A 1024 -1.92 43.19 -15.97
N ARG A 1025 -1.74 41.86 -16.00
CA ARG A 1025 -1.59 41.05 -14.78
C ARG A 1025 -0.19 41.11 -14.15
N ILE A 1026 0.83 41.56 -14.89
CA ILE A 1026 2.20 41.75 -14.37
C ILE A 1026 2.32 43.18 -13.80
N GLY A 1027 1.66 43.40 -12.67
CA GLY A 1027 1.69 44.67 -11.96
C GLY A 1027 3.02 44.94 -11.26
N VAL A 1028 3.95 45.62 -11.94
CA VAL A 1028 5.10 46.29 -11.29
C VAL A 1028 4.83 47.79 -11.26
N ALA A 1029 4.52 48.31 -10.07
CA ALA A 1029 4.22 49.73 -9.89
C ALA A 1029 5.50 50.59 -9.97
N GLY A 1030 5.41 51.78 -10.57
CA GLY A 1030 6.36 52.86 -10.26
C GLY A 1030 7.07 53.62 -11.40
N ILE A 1031 6.66 53.53 -12.67
CA ILE A 1031 7.24 54.36 -13.75
C ILE A 1031 6.15 55.06 -14.56
N ASP A 1032 6.24 56.39 -14.66
CA ASP A 1032 5.38 57.23 -15.49
C ASP A 1032 5.89 57.28 -16.93
N TRP A 1033 5.13 56.72 -17.86
CA TRP A 1033 5.48 56.59 -19.27
C TRP A 1033 5.09 57.80 -20.14
N SER A 1034 4.51 58.86 -19.56
CA SER A 1034 4.09 60.07 -20.29
C SER A 1034 5.26 60.85 -20.94
N SER A 1035 6.48 60.66 -20.44
CA SER A 1035 7.68 61.42 -20.86
C SER A 1035 8.39 60.89 -22.12
N LEU A 1036 8.06 59.68 -22.61
CA LEU A 1036 8.88 58.96 -23.61
C LEU A 1036 8.41 59.08 -25.07
N ARG A 1037 7.52 60.04 -25.39
CA ARG A 1037 7.03 60.27 -26.77
C ARG A 1037 7.84 61.28 -27.61
N THR A 1038 8.87 61.92 -27.06
CA THR A 1038 9.54 63.07 -27.72
C THR A 1038 11.05 62.91 -27.91
N ALA A 1039 11.57 61.68 -27.85
CA ALA A 1039 12.98 61.40 -28.11
C ALA A 1039 13.17 60.01 -28.74
N VAL A 1040 12.99 59.90 -30.06
CA VAL A 1040 13.96 59.36 -31.05
C VAL A 1040 13.37 59.66 -32.44
N SER A 1041 13.79 60.79 -33.02
CA SER A 1041 13.66 61.02 -34.45
C SER A 1041 15.02 61.47 -35.01
N LYS A 1042 15.57 60.62 -35.88
CA LYS A 1042 16.78 60.85 -36.72
C LYS A 1042 18.15 60.79 -36.00
N PRO A 1043 19.24 60.54 -36.77
CA PRO A 1043 20.20 59.49 -36.41
C PRO A 1043 21.61 60.00 -36.07
N VAL A 1044 22.41 59.14 -35.42
CA VAL A 1044 23.88 59.27 -35.34
C VAL A 1044 24.52 57.91 -35.67
N SER A 1045 25.64 57.97 -36.39
CA SER A 1045 26.37 56.86 -37.00
C SER A 1045 27.47 56.26 -36.10
N MET A 1046 27.74 54.96 -36.31
CA MET A 1046 29.05 54.25 -36.19
C MET A 1046 30.02 54.61 -35.05
N GLY A 1047 30.36 53.61 -34.22
CA GLY A 1047 31.42 53.72 -33.20
C GLY A 1047 31.84 52.41 -32.53
N GLU A 1048 32.33 51.45 -33.33
CA GLU A 1048 33.25 50.33 -33.00
C GLU A 1048 33.04 49.34 -31.82
N GLU A 1049 32.27 49.60 -30.75
CA GLU A 1049 32.23 48.69 -29.59
C GLU A 1049 31.26 47.48 -29.69
N LEU A 1050 30.65 47.24 -30.85
CA LEU A 1050 29.71 46.12 -31.09
C LEU A 1050 29.87 45.48 -32.48
N LYS A 1051 31.12 45.27 -32.91
CA LYS A 1051 31.47 44.37 -34.01
C LYS A 1051 32.48 43.29 -33.60
N LYS A 1052 32.14 42.55 -32.55
CA LYS A 1052 32.51 41.14 -32.36
C LYS A 1052 31.42 40.43 -31.57
#